data_AF-A0A949KMG0-F1
#
_entry.id   AF-A0A949KMG0-F1
#
_cell.length_a   1.000
_cell.length_b   1.000
_cell.length_c   1.000
_cell.angle_alpha   90.00
_cell.angle_beta   90.00
_cell.angle_gamma   90.00
#
_symmetry.space_group_name_H-M   'P 1'
#
loop_
_entity.id
_entity.type
_entity.pdbx_description
1 polymer ?
#
loop_
_entity_poly.entity_id
_entity_poly.type
_entity_poly.pdbx_seq_one_letter_code
_entity_poly.pdbx_strand_id
1 'polypeptide(L)'
;MTIILEGCSPAPMASYLKALGLFRLVAQQKDASCQGWWGGGHLHLKTALTKEELIAFLVDEYAPTPLVAPWNGGSGFNPDDKLDGILAIQKSKDPRFATYQAVINEIKSWPESPTVPETAGEIRAVLAKATNEFKGRKQEDLAAVLAEMDRTLPPGATWETALAEVEAHPKDRSNPEQDAWRNWWKAVKKGRTWATGLARGASKEALLNICRSRLPETALEWIDAAFALGRDGKPDYNPVLGTGGNEGRLDFTNNFMQRLAELLLGGKREETVALARAALFGEITDGLAKASIGQYDPGRAGGFNQGMEVETKDFKINPWDFVLMLEGSLVLAGSMVRRSPVDPQAQLASPFTVRFSPVGFSSGEAGEQGRAETWLPVWERPASLAEVKHLFGEGRASLQRRQARTGLEFSRSVGSLGVDRGIKGFQRYVYLQRRGQSYVALPAGSIPVRYSPILELLNDLDHLLQPLDRFLRGFKNPPASFASVRRKIDEAIFTCTQKPEPASFHALLRVLGRMDRLVAMRDRSKKPKLLKPPMGLSPGWLAACDDGRLEIRVAAALASIGRSDKIGPLASYLVGVSAEQPWQWDSGAGKKCWTGNSMEERLGNVVLRRLLDAERYGVDEPPFRGRLGLAPQDIGLFLQGACDPVVLEELLWGLMMLEWRLGGLDKTRLAWSRPVQATVLPREWCLLKLLHLPAPVQGVKIRREPRIARLLSAGRVEEACQVAMYRLRASNLSPYQATYLGRLEPARLLASLLIPVRMQARLERAVLQQPKQ
;
A
#
# COMPACT_ATOMS: atom_id res chain seq x y z
N MET A 1 -13.33 1.71 -37.18
CA MET A 1 -11.86 1.85 -37.30
C MET A 1 -11.23 1.80 -35.91
N THR A 2 -9.90 1.71 -35.79
CA THR A 2 -9.21 1.82 -34.49
C THR A 2 -8.26 3.00 -34.53
N ILE A 3 -8.43 3.92 -33.58
CA ILE A 3 -7.63 5.13 -33.40
C ILE A 3 -6.72 4.90 -32.20
N ILE A 4 -5.42 5.13 -32.37
CA ILE A 4 -4.46 5.19 -31.26
C ILE A 4 -4.44 6.65 -30.78
N LEU A 5 -4.53 6.86 -29.46
CA LEU A 5 -4.49 8.17 -28.82
C LEU A 5 -3.12 8.33 -28.16
N GLU A 6 -2.11 8.71 -28.93
CA GLU A 6 -0.71 8.77 -28.49
C GLU A 6 -0.50 9.78 -27.33
N GLY A 7 -1.37 10.79 -27.23
CA GLY A 7 -1.40 11.75 -26.11
C GLY A 7 -2.03 11.22 -24.82
N CYS A 8 -2.62 10.02 -24.84
CA CYS A 8 -3.38 9.43 -23.72
C CYS A 8 -2.67 8.17 -23.19
N SER A 9 -1.99 8.30 -22.05
CA SER A 9 -1.17 7.26 -21.43
C SER A 9 -1.67 6.90 -20.02
N PRO A 10 -1.34 5.71 -19.48
CA PRO A 10 -1.66 5.36 -18.10
C PRO A 10 -0.96 6.22 -17.05
N ALA A 11 0.09 6.99 -17.36
CA ALA A 11 0.73 7.87 -16.40
C ALA A 11 1.19 9.16 -17.09
N PRO A 12 0.99 10.36 -16.48
CA PRO A 12 0.46 10.61 -15.13
C PRO A 12 -1.07 10.42 -15.01
N MET A 13 -1.63 10.56 -13.80
CA MET A 13 -3.08 10.35 -13.55
C MET A 13 -3.95 11.25 -14.43
N ALA A 14 -3.53 12.50 -14.68
CA ALA A 14 -4.22 13.41 -15.59
C ALA A 14 -4.41 12.80 -16.99
N SER A 15 -3.39 12.12 -17.51
CA SER A 15 -3.41 11.47 -18.83
C SER A 15 -4.36 10.27 -18.86
N TYR A 16 -4.38 9.47 -17.80
CA TYR A 16 -5.28 8.33 -17.66
C TYR A 16 -6.75 8.80 -17.64
N LEU A 17 -7.05 9.80 -16.81
CA LEU A 17 -8.40 10.35 -16.69
C LEU A 17 -8.84 11.06 -17.97
N LYS A 18 -7.95 11.83 -18.63
CA LYS A 18 -8.21 12.41 -19.95
C LYS A 18 -8.67 11.36 -20.96
N ALA A 19 -7.96 10.23 -21.00
CA ALA A 19 -8.29 9.12 -21.88
C ALA A 19 -9.71 8.59 -21.62
N LEU A 20 -10.07 8.40 -20.35
CA LEU A 20 -11.42 7.99 -19.96
C LEU A 20 -12.48 9.04 -20.28
N GLY A 21 -12.15 10.33 -20.13
CA GLY A 21 -13.06 11.43 -20.45
C GLY A 21 -13.42 11.46 -21.91
N LEU A 22 -12.42 11.40 -22.81
CA LEU A 22 -12.66 11.29 -24.24
C LEU A 22 -13.51 10.05 -24.56
N PHE A 23 -13.14 8.89 -24.02
CA PHE A 23 -13.87 7.65 -24.27
C PHE A 23 -15.34 7.75 -23.83
N ARG A 24 -15.60 8.27 -22.62
CA ARG A 24 -16.95 8.50 -22.11
C ARG A 24 -17.75 9.42 -23.02
N LEU A 25 -17.17 10.57 -23.41
CA LEU A 25 -17.86 11.57 -24.23
C LEU A 25 -18.23 11.02 -25.62
N VAL A 26 -17.30 10.36 -26.30
CA VAL A 26 -17.58 9.74 -27.60
C VAL A 26 -18.68 8.69 -27.46
N ALA A 27 -18.56 7.81 -26.46
CA ALA A 27 -19.54 6.73 -26.25
C ALA A 27 -20.94 7.24 -25.89
N GLN A 28 -21.07 8.38 -25.20
CA GLN A 28 -22.36 8.94 -24.80
C GLN A 28 -22.99 9.87 -25.84
N GLN A 29 -22.18 10.66 -26.55
CA GLN A 29 -22.69 11.76 -27.37
C GLN A 29 -22.58 11.53 -28.87
N LYS A 30 -21.75 10.57 -29.33
CA LYS A 30 -21.46 10.42 -30.77
C LYS A 30 -21.55 8.99 -31.30
N ASP A 31 -20.98 8.01 -30.60
CA ASP A 31 -20.94 6.61 -31.04
C ASP A 31 -21.10 5.65 -29.84
N ALA A 32 -22.33 5.22 -29.58
CA ALA A 32 -22.65 4.28 -28.50
C ALA A 32 -22.00 2.89 -28.64
N SER A 33 -21.52 2.53 -29.84
CA SER A 33 -20.81 1.28 -30.09
C SER A 33 -19.30 1.36 -29.81
N CYS A 34 -18.83 2.53 -29.39
CA CYS A 34 -17.43 2.79 -29.12
C CYS A 34 -16.86 1.87 -28.02
N GLN A 35 -15.66 1.34 -28.26
CA GLN A 35 -14.93 0.49 -27.32
C GLN A 35 -13.52 1.05 -27.07
N GLY A 36 -13.05 0.99 -25.82
CA GLY A 36 -11.74 1.46 -25.40
C GLY A 36 -10.89 0.35 -24.77
N TRP A 37 -9.57 0.38 -24.98
CA TRP A 37 -8.60 -0.48 -24.27
C TRP A 37 -7.20 0.11 -24.29
N TRP A 38 -6.33 -0.34 -23.40
CA TRP A 38 -4.94 0.06 -23.37
C TRP A 38 -4.07 -0.85 -24.23
N GLY A 39 -3.23 -0.27 -25.09
CA GLY A 39 -2.30 -0.99 -25.97
C GLY A 39 -1.05 -0.15 -26.21
N GLY A 40 0.14 -0.76 -26.20
CA GLY A 40 1.39 -0.04 -26.46
C GLY A 40 1.69 1.14 -25.51
N GLY A 41 1.05 1.20 -24.34
CA GLY A 41 1.18 2.35 -23.41
C GLY A 41 0.21 3.50 -23.69
N HIS A 42 -0.73 3.34 -24.63
CA HIS A 42 -1.70 4.35 -25.04
C HIS A 42 -3.14 3.82 -24.97
N LEU A 43 -4.13 4.71 -24.91
CA LEU A 43 -5.53 4.31 -25.09
C LEU A 43 -5.83 4.13 -26.59
N HIS A 44 -6.41 2.99 -26.93
CA HIS A 44 -6.95 2.67 -28.25
C HIS A 44 -8.46 2.83 -28.20
N LEU A 45 -9.02 3.47 -29.23
CA LEU A 45 -10.45 3.72 -29.38
C LEU A 45 -10.94 3.05 -30.67
N LYS A 46 -11.85 2.09 -30.55
CA LYS A 46 -12.57 1.52 -31.70
C LYS A 46 -13.91 2.21 -31.82
N THR A 47 -14.08 2.94 -32.92
CA THR A 47 -15.24 3.78 -33.20
C THR A 47 -15.50 3.85 -34.70
N ALA A 48 -16.71 4.29 -35.09
CA ALA A 48 -17.03 4.63 -36.46
C ALA A 48 -16.28 5.88 -36.97
N LEU A 49 -15.83 6.75 -36.06
CA LEU A 49 -15.18 8.03 -36.40
C LEU A 49 -13.75 7.84 -36.93
N THR A 50 -13.34 8.77 -37.80
CA THR A 50 -11.95 9.04 -38.18
C THR A 50 -11.25 9.94 -37.16
N LYS A 51 -9.93 10.15 -37.29
CA LYS A 51 -9.18 11.08 -36.41
C LYS A 51 -9.72 12.51 -36.55
N GLU A 52 -10.05 12.91 -37.77
CA GLU A 52 -10.55 14.25 -38.11
C GLU A 52 -11.96 14.48 -37.55
N GLU A 53 -12.87 13.51 -37.69
CA GLU A 53 -14.21 13.59 -37.12
C GLU A 53 -14.20 13.57 -35.59
N LEU A 54 -13.23 12.88 -34.97
CA LEU A 54 -13.04 12.91 -33.51
C LEU A 54 -12.64 14.30 -33.01
N ILE A 55 -11.77 15.00 -33.75
CA ILE A 55 -11.39 16.38 -33.44
C ILE A 55 -12.56 17.34 -33.68
N ALA A 56 -13.27 17.19 -34.80
CA ALA A 56 -14.46 17.98 -35.10
C ALA A 56 -15.54 17.81 -34.02
N PHE A 57 -15.77 16.58 -33.55
CA PHE A 57 -16.67 16.31 -32.44
C PHE A 57 -16.30 17.12 -31.19
N LEU A 58 -15.03 17.06 -30.75
CA LEU A 58 -14.61 17.80 -29.55
C LEU A 58 -14.76 19.32 -29.68
N VAL A 59 -14.42 19.88 -30.84
CA VAL A 59 -14.40 21.34 -31.03
C VAL A 59 -15.80 21.87 -31.32
N ASP A 60 -16.56 21.19 -32.17
CA ASP A 60 -17.78 21.74 -32.75
C ASP A 60 -19.07 21.18 -32.09
N GLU A 61 -19.06 19.95 -31.58
CA GLU A 61 -20.30 19.26 -31.16
C GLU A 61 -20.38 18.92 -29.67
N TYR A 62 -19.25 18.73 -29.00
CA TYR A 62 -19.18 18.30 -27.59
C TYR A 62 -20.01 19.21 -26.68
N ALA A 63 -20.94 18.59 -25.94
CA ALA A 63 -21.75 19.22 -24.91
C ALA A 63 -21.18 18.91 -23.51
N PRO A 64 -20.69 19.92 -22.75
CA PRO A 64 -20.06 19.67 -21.45
C PRO A 64 -21.01 19.15 -20.38
N THR A 65 -20.53 18.24 -19.53
CA THR A 65 -21.27 17.79 -18.33
C THR A 65 -21.35 18.95 -17.32
N PRO A 66 -22.50 19.21 -16.68
CA PRO A 66 -22.66 20.32 -15.73
C PRO A 66 -21.95 20.06 -14.39
N LEU A 67 -20.63 20.30 -14.34
CA LEU A 67 -19.83 20.15 -13.10
C LEU A 67 -19.97 21.39 -12.22
N VAL A 68 -20.55 21.24 -11.04
CA VAL A 68 -20.84 22.36 -10.12
C VAL A 68 -20.54 21.99 -8.68
N ALA A 69 -20.04 22.95 -7.89
CA ALA A 69 -19.76 22.73 -6.47
C ALA A 69 -20.18 23.94 -5.62
N PRO A 70 -21.48 24.29 -5.55
CA PRO A 70 -21.96 25.47 -4.80
C PRO A 70 -21.60 25.44 -3.30
N TRP A 71 -21.28 24.26 -2.76
CA TRP A 71 -20.81 24.05 -1.40
C TRP A 71 -19.33 24.45 -1.16
N ASN A 72 -18.56 24.74 -2.21
CA ASN A 72 -17.16 25.19 -2.12
C ASN A 72 -17.06 26.71 -2.26
N GLY A 73 -16.15 27.31 -1.48
CA GLY A 73 -15.65 28.65 -1.77
C GLY A 73 -14.71 28.62 -2.98
N GLY A 74 -14.85 29.57 -3.89
CA GLY A 74 -14.11 29.65 -5.16
C GLY A 74 -14.83 29.02 -6.36
N SER A 75 -16.01 28.44 -6.17
CA SER A 75 -16.77 27.69 -7.19
C SER A 75 -17.47 28.56 -8.24
N GLY A 76 -17.65 29.85 -7.97
CA GLY A 76 -18.40 30.78 -8.80
C GLY A 76 -19.83 31.02 -8.31
N PHE A 77 -20.24 30.36 -7.21
CA PHE A 77 -21.56 30.53 -6.60
C PHE A 77 -21.56 31.45 -5.38
N ASN A 78 -20.39 31.76 -4.80
CA ASN A 78 -20.30 32.69 -3.68
C ASN A 78 -19.97 34.12 -4.16
N PRO A 79 -20.39 35.15 -3.40
CA PRO A 79 -20.10 36.54 -3.70
C PRO A 79 -18.62 36.85 -4.00
N ASP A 80 -17.69 36.24 -3.28
CA ASP A 80 -16.25 36.51 -3.39
C ASP A 80 -15.53 35.65 -4.44
N ASP A 81 -16.27 34.83 -5.18
CA ASP A 81 -15.69 33.91 -6.16
C ASP A 81 -15.37 34.62 -7.48
N LYS A 82 -14.42 34.07 -8.23
CA LYS A 82 -14.20 34.49 -9.63
C LYS A 82 -15.40 34.04 -10.48
N LEU A 83 -16.06 35.00 -11.10
CA LEU A 83 -17.31 34.77 -11.84
C LEU A 83 -17.13 34.58 -13.34
N ASP A 84 -15.92 34.75 -13.88
CA ASP A 84 -15.65 34.75 -15.33
C ASP A 84 -16.17 33.48 -16.03
N GLY A 85 -15.86 32.31 -15.48
CA GLY A 85 -16.27 31.02 -16.06
C GLY A 85 -17.78 30.81 -16.02
N ILE A 86 -18.39 30.99 -14.84
CA ILE A 86 -19.84 30.77 -14.66
C ILE A 86 -20.67 31.76 -15.47
N LEU A 87 -20.26 33.03 -15.53
CA LEU A 87 -20.96 34.06 -16.31
C LEU A 87 -20.80 33.86 -17.81
N ALA A 88 -19.64 33.41 -18.28
CA ALA A 88 -19.44 33.07 -19.70
C ALA A 88 -20.40 31.98 -20.15
N ILE A 89 -20.56 30.92 -19.34
CA ILE A 89 -21.51 29.84 -19.63
C ILE A 89 -22.95 30.35 -19.58
N GLN A 90 -23.34 31.10 -18.55
CA GLN A 90 -24.70 31.64 -18.41
C GLN A 90 -25.10 32.58 -19.56
N LYS A 91 -24.17 33.39 -20.07
CA LYS A 91 -24.42 34.34 -21.16
C LYS A 91 -24.30 33.72 -22.56
N SER A 92 -23.81 32.47 -22.64
CA SER A 92 -23.62 31.79 -23.92
C SER A 92 -24.95 31.59 -24.65
N LYS A 93 -24.91 31.74 -25.98
CA LYS A 93 -26.03 31.39 -26.87
C LYS A 93 -25.82 30.04 -27.57
N ASP A 94 -24.67 29.39 -27.32
CA ASP A 94 -24.37 28.10 -27.93
C ASP A 94 -25.22 27.00 -27.26
N PRO A 95 -26.01 26.24 -28.04
CA PRO A 95 -26.91 25.22 -27.51
C PRO A 95 -26.20 24.13 -26.71
N ARG A 96 -24.89 23.90 -26.91
CA ARG A 96 -24.12 22.89 -26.17
C ARG A 96 -24.09 23.16 -24.66
N PHE A 97 -24.30 24.41 -24.24
CA PHE A 97 -24.30 24.81 -22.84
C PHE A 97 -25.68 24.85 -22.20
N ALA A 98 -26.76 24.56 -22.92
CA ALA A 98 -28.14 24.72 -22.43
C ALA A 98 -28.41 23.94 -21.13
N THR A 99 -27.99 22.68 -21.05
CA THR A 99 -28.12 21.86 -19.83
C THR A 99 -27.29 22.44 -18.67
N TYR A 100 -26.09 22.95 -18.94
CA TYR A 100 -25.24 23.57 -17.93
C TYR A 100 -25.86 24.86 -17.39
N GLN A 101 -26.40 25.70 -18.27
CA GLN A 101 -27.12 26.91 -17.89
C GLN A 101 -28.32 26.60 -17.01
N ALA A 102 -29.11 25.58 -17.37
CA ALA A 102 -30.26 25.15 -16.58
C ALA A 102 -29.85 24.79 -15.14
N VAL A 103 -28.79 23.97 -14.98
CA VAL A 103 -28.25 23.59 -13.66
C VAL A 103 -27.77 24.81 -12.86
N ILE A 104 -27.02 25.72 -13.49
CA ILE A 104 -26.53 26.93 -12.80
C ILE A 104 -27.69 27.81 -12.34
N ASN A 105 -28.68 28.04 -13.22
CA ASN A 105 -29.83 28.88 -12.92
C ASN A 105 -30.72 28.25 -11.86
N GLU A 106 -30.88 26.93 -11.87
CA GLU A 106 -31.60 26.19 -10.83
C GLU A 106 -30.94 26.41 -9.46
N ILE A 107 -29.62 26.21 -9.34
CA ILE A 107 -28.89 26.42 -8.08
C ILE A 107 -29.06 27.86 -7.60
N LYS A 108 -28.92 28.85 -8.50
CA LYS A 108 -29.06 30.27 -8.15
C LYS A 108 -30.49 30.65 -7.72
N SER A 109 -31.50 29.87 -8.09
CA SER A 109 -32.89 30.08 -7.67
C SER A 109 -33.19 29.59 -6.25
N TRP A 110 -32.29 28.81 -5.65
CA TRP A 110 -32.51 28.22 -4.33
C TRP A 110 -32.43 29.30 -3.22
N PRO A 111 -33.32 29.25 -2.22
CA PRO A 111 -33.27 30.15 -1.07
C PRO A 111 -32.00 29.96 -0.23
N GLU A 112 -31.34 28.80 -0.34
CA GLU A 112 -30.09 28.49 0.34
C GLU A 112 -28.84 29.03 -0.39
N SER A 113 -28.98 29.51 -1.64
CA SER A 113 -27.89 30.12 -2.38
C SER A 113 -27.57 31.49 -1.79
N PRO A 114 -26.29 31.81 -1.51
CA PRO A 114 -25.94 33.12 -0.98
C PRO A 114 -26.31 34.21 -1.98
N THR A 115 -27.15 35.15 -1.56
CA THR A 115 -27.45 36.36 -2.32
C THR A 115 -26.22 37.25 -2.32
N VAL A 116 -25.77 37.67 -3.50
CA VAL A 116 -24.65 38.61 -3.64
C VAL A 116 -25.15 39.99 -3.25
N PRO A 117 -24.60 40.61 -2.19
CA PRO A 117 -24.96 41.99 -1.88
C PRO A 117 -24.50 42.89 -3.02
N GLU A 118 -25.38 43.73 -3.56
CA GLU A 118 -25.09 44.67 -4.63
C GLU A 118 -24.63 46.03 -4.09
N THR A 119 -25.05 46.39 -2.86
CA THR A 119 -24.73 47.67 -2.21
C THR A 119 -24.04 47.49 -0.85
N ALA A 120 -23.35 48.54 -0.40
CA ALA A 120 -22.77 48.56 0.95
C ALA A 120 -23.84 48.50 2.05
N GLY A 121 -25.05 49.00 1.77
CA GLY A 121 -26.20 49.02 2.66
C GLY A 121 -26.77 47.63 2.92
N GLU A 122 -26.81 46.77 1.90
CA GLU A 122 -27.22 45.38 2.07
C GLU A 122 -26.27 44.60 2.99
N ILE A 123 -24.95 44.78 2.82
CA ILE A 123 -23.95 44.20 3.73
C ILE A 123 -24.19 44.67 5.16
N ARG A 124 -24.37 45.98 5.33
CA ARG A 124 -24.61 46.60 6.63
C ARG A 124 -25.88 46.06 7.29
N ALA A 125 -26.97 45.90 6.52
CA ALA A 125 -28.24 45.35 7.02
C ALA A 125 -28.09 43.90 7.50
N VAL A 126 -27.38 43.05 6.75
CA VAL A 126 -27.09 41.65 7.14
C VAL A 126 -26.29 41.60 8.43
N LEU A 127 -25.23 42.40 8.54
CA LEU A 127 -24.41 42.46 9.75
C LEU A 127 -25.20 42.99 10.95
N ALA A 128 -26.03 44.02 10.77
CA ALA A 128 -26.85 44.59 11.83
C ALA A 128 -27.87 43.58 12.37
N LYS A 129 -28.54 42.85 11.47
CA LYS A 129 -29.42 41.75 11.84
C LYS A 129 -28.67 40.66 12.62
N ALA A 130 -27.53 40.19 12.12
CA ALA A 130 -26.74 39.15 12.79
C ALA A 130 -26.20 39.60 14.16
N THR A 131 -25.85 40.87 14.31
CA THR A 131 -25.41 41.45 15.59
C THR A 131 -26.52 41.40 16.65
N ASN A 132 -27.79 41.43 16.24
CA ASN A 132 -28.91 41.27 17.17
C ASN A 132 -29.22 39.80 17.51
N GLU A 133 -28.84 38.86 16.63
CA GLU A 133 -29.13 37.42 16.79
C GLU A 133 -28.05 36.66 17.56
N PHE A 134 -26.77 37.01 17.38
CA PHE A 134 -25.65 36.36 18.08
C PHE A 134 -25.36 37.01 19.44
N LYS A 135 -24.76 36.24 20.37
CA LYS A 135 -24.33 36.71 21.70
C LYS A 135 -22.84 36.48 21.93
N GLY A 136 -22.24 37.27 22.83
CA GLY A 136 -20.84 37.13 23.27
C GLY A 136 -19.84 37.60 22.22
N ARG A 137 -18.64 36.99 22.17
CA ARG A 137 -17.52 37.44 21.33
C ARG A 137 -17.87 37.64 19.84
N LYS A 138 -18.72 36.79 19.28
CA LYS A 138 -19.15 36.88 17.87
C LYS A 138 -20.01 38.12 17.61
N GLN A 139 -20.81 38.55 18.59
CA GLN A 139 -21.59 39.79 18.54
C GLN A 139 -20.67 41.02 18.58
N GLU A 140 -19.68 41.01 19.48
CA GLU A 140 -18.69 42.09 19.63
C GLU A 140 -17.89 42.28 18.33
N ASP A 141 -17.44 41.19 17.72
CA ASP A 141 -16.71 41.21 16.44
C ASP A 141 -17.56 41.80 15.31
N LEU A 142 -18.85 41.41 15.21
CA LEU A 142 -19.78 41.94 14.20
C LEU A 142 -20.08 43.43 14.41
N ALA A 143 -20.32 43.83 15.66
CA ALA A 143 -20.56 45.23 16.03
C ALA A 143 -19.34 46.12 15.72
N ALA A 144 -18.13 45.61 15.96
CA ALA A 144 -16.90 46.33 15.63
C ALA A 144 -16.75 46.56 14.12
N VAL A 145 -17.11 45.57 13.30
CA VAL A 145 -17.07 45.70 11.82
C VAL A 145 -18.12 46.70 11.32
N LEU A 146 -19.33 46.68 11.88
CA LEU A 146 -20.38 47.67 11.58
C LEU A 146 -19.92 49.09 11.92
N ALA A 147 -19.40 49.29 13.13
CA ALA A 147 -18.90 50.60 13.56
C ALA A 147 -17.73 51.08 12.69
N GLU A 148 -16.86 50.16 12.25
CA GLU A 148 -15.76 50.46 11.33
C GLU A 148 -16.28 50.92 9.96
N MET A 149 -17.30 50.25 9.41
CA MET A 149 -17.95 50.65 8.15
C MET A 149 -18.63 52.01 8.27
N ASP A 150 -19.34 52.26 9.37
CA ASP A 150 -20.04 53.53 9.61
C ASP A 150 -19.08 54.70 9.77
N ARG A 151 -17.99 54.49 10.51
CA ARG A 151 -16.97 55.53 10.77
C ARG A 151 -16.15 55.89 9.52
N THR A 152 -16.04 54.98 8.55
CA THR A 152 -15.19 55.15 7.37
C THR A 152 -15.95 55.59 6.12
N LEU A 153 -17.25 55.84 6.20
CA LEU A 153 -18.07 56.31 5.08
C LEU A 153 -17.49 57.62 4.49
N PRO A 154 -17.07 57.65 3.21
CA PRO A 154 -16.44 58.81 2.62
C PRO A 154 -17.51 59.86 2.22
N PRO A 155 -17.13 61.15 2.14
CA PRO A 155 -18.03 62.19 1.64
C PRO A 155 -18.52 61.86 0.22
N GLY A 156 -19.83 61.97 -0.02
CA GLY A 156 -20.45 61.68 -1.32
C GLY A 156 -20.88 60.23 -1.54
N ALA A 157 -20.43 59.28 -0.73
CA ALA A 157 -20.94 57.92 -0.75
C ALA A 157 -22.24 57.80 0.05
N THR A 158 -23.16 56.96 -0.44
CA THR A 158 -24.35 56.55 0.30
C THR A 158 -24.31 55.04 0.57
N TRP A 159 -25.19 54.55 1.45
CA TRP A 159 -25.32 53.10 1.64
C TRP A 159 -25.87 52.38 0.40
N GLU A 160 -26.52 53.10 -0.51
CA GLU A 160 -26.97 52.55 -1.80
C GLU A 160 -25.87 52.52 -2.87
N THR A 161 -24.65 52.98 -2.55
CA THR A 161 -23.53 52.93 -3.49
C THR A 161 -23.25 51.48 -3.87
N ALA A 162 -23.23 51.20 -5.18
CA ALA A 162 -22.97 49.87 -5.71
C ALA A 162 -21.55 49.42 -5.36
N LEU A 163 -21.38 48.17 -4.94
CA LEU A 163 -20.05 47.64 -4.57
C LEU A 163 -19.04 47.71 -5.71
N ALA A 164 -19.50 47.58 -6.96
CA ALA A 164 -18.66 47.72 -8.15
C ALA A 164 -18.06 49.14 -8.26
N GLU A 165 -18.83 50.16 -7.87
CA GLU A 165 -18.38 51.56 -7.84
C GLU A 165 -17.36 51.77 -6.71
N VAL A 166 -17.62 51.23 -5.52
CA VAL A 166 -16.67 51.27 -4.38
C VAL A 166 -15.35 50.59 -4.73
N GLU A 167 -15.40 49.46 -5.44
CA GLU A 167 -14.22 48.69 -5.83
C GLU A 167 -13.41 49.37 -6.95
N ALA A 168 -14.09 50.00 -7.90
CA ALA A 168 -13.51 50.70 -9.04
C ALA A 168 -12.89 52.07 -8.68
N HIS A 169 -13.21 52.62 -7.51
CA HIS A 169 -12.69 53.92 -7.11
C HIS A 169 -11.15 53.93 -7.02
N PRO A 170 -10.46 54.98 -7.53
CA PRO A 170 -9.00 55.10 -7.50
C PRO A 170 -8.42 55.01 -6.08
N LYS A 171 -7.26 54.36 -5.92
CA LYS A 171 -6.69 53.96 -4.61
C LYS A 171 -5.36 54.65 -4.29
N ASP A 172 -5.28 55.97 -4.48
CA ASP A 172 -4.09 56.77 -4.13
C ASP A 172 -4.08 57.16 -2.65
N ARG A 173 -2.93 56.99 -1.99
CA ARG A 173 -2.70 57.40 -0.59
C ARG A 173 -2.47 58.89 -0.42
N SER A 174 -2.04 59.56 -1.48
CA SER A 174 -1.65 60.97 -1.45
C SER A 174 -2.84 61.92 -1.59
N ASN A 175 -3.97 61.42 -2.12
CA ASN A 175 -5.22 62.17 -2.23
C ASN A 175 -6.16 61.82 -1.06
N PRO A 176 -6.55 62.79 -0.21
CA PRO A 176 -7.40 62.56 0.97
C PRO A 176 -8.77 61.92 0.64
N GLU A 177 -9.38 62.28 -0.48
CA GLU A 177 -10.67 61.75 -0.91
C GLU A 177 -10.53 60.28 -1.31
N GLN A 178 -9.52 59.96 -2.12
CA GLN A 178 -9.25 58.59 -2.54
C GLN A 178 -8.78 57.70 -1.38
N ASP A 179 -8.08 58.26 -0.39
CA ASP A 179 -7.72 57.52 0.82
C ASP A 179 -8.93 57.18 1.68
N ALA A 180 -9.92 58.09 1.77
CA ALA A 180 -11.19 57.83 2.44
C ALA A 180 -11.96 56.68 1.77
N TRP A 181 -12.10 56.71 0.44
CA TRP A 181 -12.71 55.62 -0.34
C TRP A 181 -11.97 54.29 -0.16
N ARG A 182 -10.64 54.31 -0.15
CA ARG A 182 -9.81 53.12 0.08
C ARG A 182 -10.02 52.53 1.48
N ASN A 183 -10.09 53.38 2.50
CA ASN A 183 -10.30 52.95 3.88
C ASN A 183 -11.73 52.39 4.08
N TRP A 184 -12.72 53.03 3.47
CA TRP A 184 -14.09 52.50 3.43
C TRP A 184 -14.16 51.15 2.73
N TRP A 185 -13.52 51.00 1.56
CA TRP A 185 -13.47 49.72 0.85
C TRP A 185 -12.88 48.60 1.72
N LYS A 186 -11.84 48.86 2.51
CA LYS A 186 -11.30 47.86 3.44
C LYS A 186 -12.35 47.43 4.48
N ALA A 187 -13.07 48.38 5.06
CA ALA A 187 -14.12 48.12 6.04
C ALA A 187 -15.30 47.36 5.40
N VAL A 188 -15.78 47.83 4.24
CA VAL A 188 -16.84 47.18 3.45
C VAL A 188 -16.43 45.77 3.01
N LYS A 189 -15.17 45.56 2.61
CA LYS A 189 -14.65 44.22 2.24
C LYS A 189 -14.61 43.27 3.44
N LYS A 190 -14.22 43.77 4.62
CA LYS A 190 -14.26 43.00 5.88
C LYS A 190 -15.71 42.67 6.25
N GLY A 191 -16.62 43.63 6.11
CA GLY A 191 -18.07 43.45 6.28
C GLY A 191 -18.65 42.43 5.31
N ARG A 192 -18.30 42.51 4.02
CA ARG A 192 -18.69 41.56 2.96
C ARG A 192 -18.27 40.14 3.31
N THR A 193 -17.05 39.95 3.83
CA THR A 193 -16.54 38.64 4.24
C THR A 193 -17.41 38.04 5.35
N TRP A 194 -17.78 38.84 6.34
CA TRP A 194 -18.68 38.42 7.43
C TRP A 194 -20.10 38.17 6.92
N ALA A 195 -20.67 39.09 6.15
CA ALA A 195 -22.01 38.97 5.58
C ALA A 195 -22.12 37.73 4.68
N THR A 196 -21.10 37.44 3.87
CA THR A 196 -21.03 36.21 3.05
C THR A 196 -20.94 34.96 3.92
N GLY A 197 -20.16 34.99 5.01
CA GLY A 197 -20.11 33.90 5.98
C GLY A 197 -21.43 33.64 6.69
N LEU A 198 -22.24 34.69 6.91
CA LEU A 198 -23.57 34.64 7.51
C LEU A 198 -24.66 34.24 6.50
N ALA A 199 -24.54 34.68 5.25
CA ALA A 199 -25.43 34.36 4.13
C ALA A 199 -25.28 32.91 3.64
N ARG A 200 -24.22 32.20 4.04
CA ARG A 200 -24.16 30.73 4.01
C ARG A 200 -25.15 30.16 5.05
N GLY A 201 -26.44 30.34 4.80
CA GLY A 201 -27.53 29.94 5.70
C GLY A 201 -27.67 28.42 5.82
N ALA A 202 -27.27 27.68 4.79
CA ALA A 202 -27.14 26.23 4.82
C ALA A 202 -25.70 25.82 5.15
N SER A 203 -25.51 24.87 6.06
CA SER A 203 -24.20 24.26 6.28
C SER A 203 -23.72 23.58 4.99
N LYS A 204 -22.40 23.37 4.85
CA LYS A 204 -21.82 22.68 3.69
C LYS A 204 -22.54 21.34 3.45
N GLU A 205 -22.83 20.60 4.52
CA GLU A 205 -23.54 19.33 4.50
C GLU A 205 -24.99 19.46 4.02
N ALA A 206 -25.69 20.53 4.39
CA ALA A 206 -27.03 20.80 3.91
C ALA A 206 -27.03 21.09 2.39
N LEU A 207 -26.09 21.90 1.89
CA LEU A 207 -25.95 22.16 0.45
C LEU A 207 -25.64 20.88 -0.34
N LEU A 208 -24.77 20.00 0.18
CA LEU A 208 -24.48 18.70 -0.45
C LEU A 208 -25.74 17.82 -0.56
N ASN A 209 -26.59 17.79 0.47
CA ASN A 209 -27.87 17.08 0.45
C ASN A 209 -28.87 17.69 -0.54
N ILE A 210 -28.98 19.02 -0.58
CA ILE A 210 -29.87 19.74 -1.51
C ILE A 210 -29.45 19.48 -2.96
N CYS A 211 -28.14 19.55 -3.25
CA CYS A 211 -27.62 19.25 -4.59
C CYS A 211 -27.99 17.84 -5.02
N ARG A 212 -27.88 16.85 -4.14
CA ARG A 212 -28.23 15.47 -4.46
C ARG A 212 -29.75 15.26 -4.69
N SER A 213 -30.60 16.07 -4.05
CA SER A 213 -32.06 15.87 -4.11
C SER A 213 -32.76 16.68 -5.19
N ARG A 214 -32.25 17.87 -5.54
CA ARG A 214 -32.88 18.78 -6.50
C ARG A 214 -32.29 18.68 -7.91
N LEU A 215 -30.97 18.50 -8.03
CA LEU A 215 -30.31 18.58 -9.32
C LEU A 215 -30.67 17.41 -10.26
N PRO A 216 -30.66 17.65 -11.58
CA PRO A 216 -30.94 16.62 -12.57
C PRO A 216 -29.88 15.53 -12.60
N GLU A 217 -30.25 14.36 -13.14
CA GLU A 217 -29.39 13.17 -13.25
C GLU A 217 -28.04 13.46 -13.93
N THR A 218 -28.01 14.40 -14.88
CA THR A 218 -26.79 14.84 -15.57
C THR A 218 -25.76 15.49 -14.65
N ALA A 219 -26.18 16.08 -13.53
CA ALA A 219 -25.29 16.64 -12.50
C ALA A 219 -25.01 15.63 -11.36
N LEU A 220 -25.82 14.58 -11.23
CA LEU A 220 -25.62 13.55 -10.21
C LEU A 220 -24.35 12.72 -10.46
N GLU A 221 -23.96 12.47 -11.72
CA GLU A 221 -22.70 11.77 -12.03
C GLU A 221 -21.49 12.46 -11.38
N TRP A 222 -21.46 13.79 -11.37
CA TRP A 222 -20.41 14.57 -10.72
C TRP A 222 -20.45 14.45 -9.20
N ILE A 223 -21.65 14.51 -8.62
CA ILE A 223 -21.85 14.36 -7.18
C ILE A 223 -21.37 12.99 -6.71
N ASP A 224 -21.78 11.92 -7.40
CA ASP A 224 -21.41 10.54 -7.07
C ASP A 224 -19.90 10.27 -7.22
N ALA A 225 -19.23 10.99 -8.13
CA ALA A 225 -17.77 10.97 -8.25
C ALA A 225 -17.08 11.71 -7.11
N ALA A 226 -17.59 12.88 -6.72
CA ALA A 226 -16.95 13.79 -5.78
C ALA A 226 -17.08 13.36 -4.31
N PHE A 227 -18.25 12.86 -3.90
CA PHE A 227 -18.53 12.46 -2.52
C PHE A 227 -19.70 11.49 -2.40
N ALA A 228 -19.79 10.81 -1.25
CA ALA A 228 -21.03 10.18 -0.81
C ALA A 228 -21.44 10.67 0.58
N LEU A 229 -22.73 10.59 0.86
CA LEU A 229 -23.32 11.02 2.12
C LEU A 229 -23.57 9.82 3.03
N GLY A 230 -23.02 9.87 4.24
CA GLY A 230 -23.30 8.91 5.31
C GLY A 230 -24.74 9.02 5.82
N ARG A 231 -25.16 8.03 6.62
CA ARG A 231 -26.48 8.07 7.29
C ARG A 231 -26.63 9.22 8.27
N ASP A 232 -25.50 9.71 8.79
CA ASP A 232 -25.41 10.87 9.67
C ASP A 232 -25.36 12.20 8.89
N GLY A 233 -25.53 12.16 7.56
CA GLY A 233 -25.47 13.33 6.69
C GLY A 233 -24.06 13.87 6.44
N LYS A 234 -23.02 13.24 7.01
CA LYS A 234 -21.64 13.68 6.82
C LYS A 234 -21.09 13.18 5.48
N PRO A 235 -20.36 14.02 4.74
CA PRO A 235 -19.75 13.61 3.48
C PRO A 235 -18.46 12.83 3.71
N ASP A 236 -18.28 11.77 2.92
CA ASP A 236 -17.01 11.11 2.67
C ASP A 236 -16.58 11.45 1.25
N TYR A 237 -15.35 11.94 1.07
CA TYR A 237 -14.89 12.53 -0.19
C TYR A 237 -13.98 11.58 -0.95
N ASN A 238 -14.14 11.54 -2.27
CA ASN A 238 -13.21 10.81 -3.12
C ASN A 238 -11.84 11.50 -3.10
N PRO A 239 -10.75 10.82 -2.65
CA PRO A 239 -9.42 11.43 -2.56
C PRO A 239 -8.90 11.95 -3.91
N VAL A 240 -9.33 11.34 -5.00
CA VAL A 240 -9.01 11.79 -6.36
C VAL A 240 -9.54 13.21 -6.58
N LEU A 241 -10.73 13.55 -6.07
CA LEU A 241 -11.40 14.85 -6.28
C LEU A 241 -11.29 15.78 -5.05
N GLY A 242 -10.28 15.57 -4.21
CA GLY A 242 -9.97 16.47 -3.09
C GLY A 242 -11.02 16.43 -1.98
N THR A 243 -11.60 17.59 -1.64
CA THR A 243 -12.68 17.71 -0.63
C THR A 243 -14.01 18.13 -1.26
N GLY A 244 -14.43 17.36 -2.27
CA GLY A 244 -15.68 17.57 -3.01
C GLY A 244 -15.50 18.59 -4.15
N GLY A 245 -14.47 18.41 -4.97
CA GLY A 245 -14.18 19.29 -6.11
C GLY A 245 -13.19 20.42 -5.82
N ASN A 246 -12.46 20.35 -4.71
CA ASN A 246 -11.49 21.38 -4.31
C ASN A 246 -10.18 20.75 -3.81
N GLU A 247 -9.05 21.31 -4.23
CA GLU A 247 -7.70 20.99 -3.77
C GLU A 247 -6.98 22.26 -3.30
N GLY A 248 -6.83 22.44 -1.99
CA GLY A 248 -6.29 23.66 -1.40
C GLY A 248 -7.14 24.90 -1.72
N ARG A 249 -6.62 25.78 -2.59
CA ARG A 249 -7.31 26.98 -3.08
C ARG A 249 -7.90 26.81 -4.48
N LEU A 250 -7.68 25.66 -5.12
CA LEU A 250 -8.10 25.39 -6.49
C LEU A 250 -9.45 24.67 -6.51
N ASP A 251 -10.49 25.38 -6.93
CA ASP A 251 -11.78 24.75 -7.22
C ASP A 251 -11.78 24.17 -8.65
N PHE A 252 -12.05 22.86 -8.74
CA PHE A 252 -12.04 22.15 -10.02
C PHE A 252 -13.19 22.56 -10.92
N THR A 253 -14.37 22.83 -10.37
CA THR A 253 -15.58 23.15 -11.15
C THR A 253 -15.48 24.53 -11.77
N ASN A 254 -15.00 25.54 -11.04
CA ASN A 254 -14.80 26.87 -11.61
C ASN A 254 -13.67 26.90 -12.65
N ASN A 255 -12.56 26.20 -12.38
CA ASN A 255 -11.49 26.09 -13.38
C ASN A 255 -11.98 25.37 -14.65
N PHE A 256 -12.82 24.34 -14.52
CA PHE A 256 -13.45 23.66 -15.64
C PHE A 256 -14.27 24.62 -16.49
N MET A 257 -15.15 25.41 -15.86
CA MET A 257 -15.96 26.42 -16.56
C MET A 257 -15.10 27.47 -17.27
N GLN A 258 -14.00 27.91 -16.64
CA GLN A 258 -13.05 28.84 -17.27
C GLN A 258 -12.37 28.23 -18.49
N ARG A 259 -11.88 26.97 -18.40
CA ARG A 259 -11.26 26.28 -19.55
C ARG A 259 -12.26 26.05 -20.69
N LEU A 260 -13.51 25.72 -20.37
CA LEU A 260 -14.57 25.59 -21.38
C LEU A 260 -14.84 26.92 -22.08
N ALA A 261 -14.93 28.02 -21.33
CA ALA A 261 -15.12 29.34 -21.91
C ALA A 261 -13.93 29.74 -22.81
N GLU A 262 -12.69 29.49 -22.38
CA GLU A 262 -11.50 29.73 -23.19
C GLU A 262 -11.49 28.91 -24.50
N LEU A 263 -11.85 27.63 -24.43
CA LEU A 263 -11.79 26.73 -25.59
C LEU A 263 -12.95 26.89 -26.57
N LEU A 264 -14.17 27.05 -26.06
CA LEU A 264 -15.42 26.89 -26.83
C LEU A 264 -16.22 28.18 -27.02
N LEU A 265 -15.94 29.24 -26.24
CA LEU A 265 -16.68 30.51 -26.33
C LEU A 265 -15.79 31.70 -26.73
N GLY A 266 -14.52 31.71 -26.35
CA GLY A 266 -13.58 32.81 -26.63
C GLY A 266 -12.42 32.47 -27.56
N GLY A 267 -12.13 31.19 -27.80
CA GLY A 267 -10.96 30.74 -28.54
C GLY A 267 -11.13 30.79 -30.07
N LYS A 268 -10.01 31.00 -30.79
CA LYS A 268 -10.00 30.79 -32.25
C LYS A 268 -10.05 29.30 -32.55
N ARG A 269 -10.95 28.90 -33.45
CA ARG A 269 -11.17 27.49 -33.78
C ARG A 269 -9.89 26.73 -34.17
N GLU A 270 -9.01 27.35 -34.96
CA GLU A 270 -7.73 26.75 -35.37
C GLU A 270 -6.81 26.43 -34.19
N GLU A 271 -6.74 27.34 -33.21
CA GLU A 271 -5.96 27.14 -31.98
C GLU A 271 -6.58 26.02 -31.11
N THR A 272 -7.91 26.00 -30.99
CA THR A 272 -8.65 24.95 -30.26
C THR A 272 -8.44 23.57 -30.90
N VAL A 273 -8.41 23.49 -32.24
CA VAL A 273 -8.11 22.26 -32.99
C VAL A 273 -6.67 21.79 -32.74
N ALA A 274 -5.69 22.70 -32.81
CA ALA A 274 -4.29 22.36 -32.55
C ALA A 274 -4.09 21.86 -31.11
N LEU A 275 -4.76 22.48 -30.13
CA LEU A 275 -4.77 22.02 -28.75
C LEU A 275 -5.43 20.63 -28.61
N ALA A 276 -6.53 20.36 -29.31
CA ALA A 276 -7.18 19.05 -29.26
C ALA A 276 -6.26 17.95 -29.85
N ARG A 277 -5.60 18.24 -30.97
CA ARG A 277 -4.62 17.33 -31.59
C ARG A 277 -3.45 17.04 -30.66
N ALA A 278 -2.92 18.06 -30.00
CA ALA A 278 -1.86 17.90 -28.99
C ALA A 278 -2.32 17.03 -27.81
N ALA A 279 -3.56 17.23 -27.32
CA ALA A 279 -4.10 16.47 -26.19
C ALA A 279 -4.32 14.98 -26.53
N LEU A 280 -4.82 14.68 -27.73
CA LEU A 280 -5.21 13.32 -28.13
C LEU A 280 -4.09 12.53 -28.79
N PHE A 281 -3.30 13.16 -29.65
CA PHE A 281 -2.31 12.51 -30.51
C PHE A 281 -0.87 12.91 -30.19
N GLY A 282 -0.66 13.75 -29.18
CA GLY A 282 0.69 14.18 -28.78
C GLY A 282 1.38 15.08 -29.80
N GLU A 283 0.62 15.71 -30.70
CA GLU A 283 1.14 16.70 -31.65
C GLU A 283 1.72 17.94 -30.92
N ILE A 284 2.69 18.60 -31.54
CA ILE A 284 3.34 19.80 -31.00
C ILE A 284 2.39 21.00 -31.14
N THR A 285 2.32 21.85 -30.12
CA THR A 285 1.53 23.09 -30.14
C THR A 285 2.18 24.19 -29.29
N ASP A 286 2.04 25.44 -29.74
CA ASP A 286 2.52 26.63 -29.03
C ASP A 286 1.43 27.30 -28.16
N GLY A 287 0.18 26.85 -28.30
CA GLY A 287 -1.01 27.47 -27.71
C GLY A 287 -1.29 27.15 -26.23
N LEU A 288 -0.32 26.61 -25.50
CA LEU A 288 -0.53 26.18 -24.11
C LEU A 288 -0.87 27.37 -23.18
N ALA A 289 -1.85 27.19 -22.30
CA ALA A 289 -2.36 28.23 -21.42
C ALA A 289 -1.73 28.15 -20.01
N LYS A 290 -1.51 29.31 -19.36
CA LYS A 290 -1.08 29.36 -17.96
C LYS A 290 -2.24 28.95 -17.05
N ALA A 291 -2.19 27.74 -16.51
CA ALA A 291 -3.18 27.25 -15.56
C ALA A 291 -2.62 26.08 -14.74
N SER A 292 -3.28 25.80 -13.61
CA SER A 292 -2.94 24.67 -12.75
C SER A 292 -3.81 23.47 -13.10
N ILE A 293 -3.17 22.32 -13.33
CA ILE A 293 -3.84 21.02 -13.48
C ILE A 293 -4.07 20.33 -12.13
N GLY A 294 -3.79 21.00 -11.01
CA GLY A 294 -4.01 20.47 -9.67
C GLY A 294 -3.07 19.31 -9.34
N GLN A 295 -3.57 18.33 -8.60
CA GLN A 295 -2.76 17.23 -8.05
C GLN A 295 -2.39 16.13 -9.06
N TYR A 296 -2.91 16.15 -10.29
CA TYR A 296 -2.92 14.98 -11.19
C TYR A 296 -1.71 14.87 -12.13
N ASP A 297 -0.90 15.93 -12.24
CA ASP A 297 0.32 15.95 -13.04
C ASP A 297 1.49 16.57 -12.24
N PRO A 298 2.29 15.74 -11.53
CA PRO A 298 3.42 16.23 -10.75
C PRO A 298 4.46 17.00 -11.59
N GLY A 299 4.65 16.63 -12.87
CA GLY A 299 5.68 17.21 -13.73
C GLY A 299 5.30 18.58 -14.30
N ARG A 300 4.03 18.95 -14.24
CA ARG A 300 3.52 20.25 -14.72
C ARG A 300 2.91 21.11 -13.61
N ALA A 301 3.12 20.73 -12.36
CA ALA A 301 2.54 21.46 -11.25
C ALA A 301 3.37 22.73 -10.87
N GLY A 302 4.53 22.99 -11.49
CA GLY A 302 5.41 24.14 -11.18
C GLY A 302 6.28 23.92 -9.93
N GLY A 303 7.24 24.79 -9.64
CA GLY A 303 8.14 24.71 -8.47
C GLY A 303 9.63 24.81 -8.83
N PHE A 304 10.49 24.55 -7.83
CA PHE A 304 11.94 24.62 -8.00
C PHE A 304 12.44 23.57 -9.01
N ASN A 305 13.30 24.00 -9.94
CA ASN A 305 13.88 23.16 -11.00
C ASN A 305 12.87 22.49 -11.95
N GLN A 306 11.66 23.05 -12.10
CA GLN A 306 10.65 22.55 -13.04
C GLN A 306 10.64 23.31 -14.38
N GLY A 307 11.37 24.41 -14.50
CA GLY A 307 11.52 25.17 -15.74
C GLY A 307 12.90 25.81 -15.86
N MET A 308 13.06 26.74 -16.80
CA MET A 308 14.34 27.44 -17.03
C MET A 308 14.71 28.43 -15.90
N GLU A 309 13.77 28.70 -14.98
CA GLU A 309 13.95 29.59 -13.83
C GLU A 309 14.22 28.80 -12.54
N VAL A 310 14.73 29.47 -11.51
CA VAL A 310 14.99 28.87 -10.18
C VAL A 310 13.71 28.30 -9.56
N GLU A 311 12.59 29.03 -9.67
CA GLU A 311 11.26 28.58 -9.30
C GLU A 311 10.27 29.00 -10.40
N THR A 312 9.75 28.05 -11.16
CA THR A 312 8.71 28.35 -12.16
C THR A 312 7.34 28.22 -11.49
N LYS A 313 6.73 29.36 -11.16
CA LYS A 313 5.42 29.41 -10.47
C LYS A 313 4.24 29.07 -11.38
N ASP A 314 4.30 29.50 -12.63
CA ASP A 314 3.23 29.33 -13.61
C ASP A 314 3.66 28.33 -14.70
N PHE A 315 3.08 27.12 -14.66
CA PHE A 315 3.24 26.17 -15.74
C PHE A 315 2.19 26.37 -16.82
N LYS A 316 2.56 26.08 -18.07
CA LYS A 316 1.61 26.02 -19.17
C LYS A 316 1.04 24.60 -19.26
N ILE A 317 -0.28 24.50 -19.36
CA ILE A 317 -1.00 23.24 -19.57
C ILE A 317 -1.86 23.36 -20.83
N ASN A 318 -2.24 22.21 -21.39
CA ASN A 318 -3.26 22.18 -22.43
C ASN A 318 -4.64 22.23 -21.75
N PRO A 319 -5.50 23.23 -22.02
CA PRO A 319 -6.83 23.30 -21.41
C PRO A 319 -7.70 22.06 -21.66
N TRP A 320 -7.53 21.39 -22.81
CA TRP A 320 -8.22 20.13 -23.10
C TRP A 320 -7.83 19.00 -22.15
N ASP A 321 -6.56 18.95 -21.71
CA ASP A 321 -6.13 17.95 -20.73
C ASP A 321 -6.94 18.10 -19.43
N PHE A 322 -7.19 19.32 -18.98
CA PHE A 322 -7.97 19.59 -17.76
C PHE A 322 -9.45 19.25 -17.92
N VAL A 323 -10.06 19.68 -19.03
CA VAL A 323 -11.48 19.43 -19.33
C VAL A 323 -11.74 17.93 -19.42
N LEU A 324 -10.99 17.23 -20.26
CA LEU A 324 -11.17 15.79 -20.47
C LEU A 324 -10.82 14.98 -19.21
N MET A 325 -9.83 15.41 -18.43
CA MET A 325 -9.50 14.77 -17.16
C MET A 325 -10.67 14.82 -16.17
N LEU A 326 -11.34 15.96 -16.02
CA LEU A 326 -12.51 16.05 -15.14
C LEU A 326 -13.70 15.26 -15.67
N GLU A 327 -13.95 15.29 -16.97
CA GLU A 327 -14.97 14.44 -17.61
C GLU A 327 -14.70 12.95 -17.39
N GLY A 328 -13.43 12.52 -17.40
CA GLY A 328 -13.05 11.14 -17.11
C GLY A 328 -13.12 10.75 -15.64
N SER A 329 -12.97 11.72 -14.73
CA SER A 329 -13.10 11.49 -13.29
C SER A 329 -14.51 11.02 -12.89
N LEU A 330 -15.53 11.29 -13.72
CA LEU A 330 -16.91 10.84 -13.51
C LEU A 330 -17.07 9.31 -13.55
N VAL A 331 -16.14 8.61 -14.19
CA VAL A 331 -16.10 7.13 -14.16
C VAL A 331 -15.74 6.62 -12.75
N LEU A 332 -15.14 7.46 -11.90
CA LEU A 332 -14.79 7.13 -10.52
C LEU A 332 -15.94 7.34 -9.53
N ALA A 333 -17.19 7.34 -10.00
CA ALA A 333 -18.38 7.37 -9.16
C ALA A 333 -18.31 6.27 -8.09
N GLY A 334 -18.23 6.68 -6.82
CA GLY A 334 -18.10 5.74 -5.71
C GLY A 334 -19.46 5.29 -5.20
N SER A 335 -19.53 4.09 -4.64
CA SER A 335 -20.74 3.58 -3.99
C SER A 335 -20.59 3.57 -2.47
N MET A 336 -21.72 3.70 -1.77
CA MET A 336 -21.76 3.53 -0.31
C MET A 336 -21.74 2.04 0.02
N VAL A 337 -20.67 1.55 0.66
CA VAL A 337 -20.52 0.13 0.97
C VAL A 337 -20.46 -0.07 2.48
N ARG A 338 -21.22 -1.05 2.98
CA ARG A 338 -21.06 -1.60 4.33
C ARG A 338 -19.94 -2.63 4.31
N ARG A 339 -18.81 -2.32 4.95
CA ARG A 339 -17.60 -3.15 4.93
C ARG A 339 -17.66 -4.38 5.85
N SER A 340 -18.65 -4.45 6.75
CA SER A 340 -18.97 -5.62 7.61
C SER A 340 -20.40 -5.51 8.17
N PRO A 341 -21.10 -6.62 8.49
CA PRO A 341 -22.36 -6.58 9.24
C PRO A 341 -22.23 -5.90 10.61
N VAL A 342 -21.02 -5.86 11.15
CA VAL A 342 -20.68 -5.29 12.48
C VAL A 342 -20.16 -3.84 12.36
N ASP A 343 -19.97 -3.32 11.14
CA ASP A 343 -19.51 -1.93 10.94
C ASP A 343 -20.71 -0.99 10.99
N PRO A 344 -20.84 -0.12 12.01
CA PRO A 344 -22.02 0.72 12.19
C PRO A 344 -22.15 1.82 11.12
N GLN A 345 -21.08 2.13 10.38
CA GLN A 345 -21.05 3.21 9.38
C GLN A 345 -20.73 2.68 7.98
N ALA A 346 -21.60 2.99 7.01
CA ALA A 346 -21.28 2.83 5.60
C ALA A 346 -20.28 3.94 5.21
N GLN A 347 -19.20 3.58 4.54
CA GLN A 347 -18.16 4.50 4.07
C GLN A 347 -18.19 4.56 2.53
N LEU A 348 -17.68 5.65 1.96
CA LEU A 348 -17.49 5.73 0.51
C LEU A 348 -16.48 4.64 0.10
N ALA A 349 -16.89 3.76 -0.80
CA ALA A 349 -15.97 2.94 -1.57
C ALA A 349 -15.66 3.70 -2.86
N SER A 350 -14.64 4.56 -2.81
CA SER A 350 -14.07 5.11 -4.03
C SER A 350 -13.40 3.97 -4.81
N PRO A 351 -13.65 3.82 -6.12
CA PRO A 351 -13.15 2.70 -6.90
C PRO A 351 -11.64 2.53 -6.76
N PHE A 352 -11.22 1.31 -6.41
CA PHE A 352 -9.81 0.91 -6.29
C PHE A 352 -8.93 1.83 -5.41
N THR A 353 -9.54 2.52 -4.45
CA THR A 353 -8.85 3.46 -3.56
C THR A 353 -8.71 2.88 -2.16
N VAL A 354 -7.48 2.87 -1.64
CA VAL A 354 -7.12 2.31 -0.34
C VAL A 354 -6.26 3.29 0.46
N ARG A 355 -6.03 2.98 1.74
CA ARG A 355 -5.12 3.80 2.56
C ARG A 355 -3.69 3.64 2.04
N PHE A 356 -2.95 4.74 2.09
CA PHE A 356 -1.56 4.79 1.69
C PHE A 356 -0.71 3.74 2.43
N SER A 357 0.15 3.07 1.68
CA SER A 357 1.23 2.23 2.20
C SER A 357 2.57 2.74 1.66
N PRO A 358 3.57 3.00 2.52
CA PRO A 358 4.88 3.50 2.06
C PRO A 358 5.68 2.46 1.25
N VAL A 359 5.22 1.22 1.21
CA VAL A 359 5.93 0.09 0.61
C VAL A 359 5.85 0.18 -0.91
N GLY A 360 6.93 -0.16 -1.62
CA GLY A 360 6.97 -0.13 -3.08
C GLY A 360 7.04 1.28 -3.67
N PHE A 361 7.23 2.30 -2.83
CA PHE A 361 7.42 3.69 -3.23
C PHE A 361 8.83 4.13 -2.86
N SER A 362 9.70 4.28 -3.87
CA SER A 362 11.15 4.47 -3.70
C SER A 362 11.55 5.85 -3.18
N SER A 363 10.67 6.85 -3.25
CA SER A 363 10.95 8.23 -2.78
C SER A 363 10.36 8.56 -1.41
N GLY A 364 9.90 7.54 -0.67
CA GLY A 364 9.30 7.73 0.65
C GLY A 364 10.32 7.81 1.78
N GLU A 365 10.48 9.00 2.38
CA GLU A 365 11.15 9.12 3.67
C GLU A 365 10.36 8.39 4.77
N ALA A 366 11.08 7.91 5.79
CA ALA A 366 10.45 7.31 6.96
C ALA A 366 9.61 8.35 7.71
N GLY A 367 8.30 8.34 7.49
CA GLY A 367 7.37 9.29 8.12
C GLY A 367 6.52 10.11 7.15
N GLU A 368 6.67 9.94 5.82
CA GLU A 368 5.77 10.57 4.85
C GLU A 368 4.31 10.13 5.13
N GLN A 369 3.45 11.13 5.37
CA GLN A 369 2.02 10.91 5.55
C GLN A 369 1.33 11.01 4.19
N GLY A 370 0.87 9.89 3.66
CA GLY A 370 -0.01 9.84 2.50
C GLY A 370 -1.47 9.77 2.91
N ARG A 371 -2.35 10.49 2.21
CA ARG A 371 -3.80 10.48 2.47
C ARG A 371 -4.44 9.17 2.03
N ALA A 372 -4.12 8.75 0.82
CA ALA A 372 -4.67 7.57 0.17
C ALA A 372 -3.73 7.13 -0.96
N GLU A 373 -4.08 6.04 -1.62
CA GLU A 373 -3.55 5.66 -2.92
C GLU A 373 -4.65 5.02 -3.77
N THR A 374 -4.59 5.26 -5.07
CA THR A 374 -5.57 4.76 -6.04
C THR A 374 -4.86 3.88 -7.06
N TRP A 375 -5.51 2.77 -7.40
CA TRP A 375 -4.99 1.75 -8.31
C TRP A 375 -5.88 1.69 -9.54
N LEU A 376 -5.51 2.37 -10.63
CA LEU A 376 -6.35 2.43 -11.82
C LEU A 376 -6.11 1.22 -12.73
N PRO A 377 -7.16 0.48 -13.13
CA PRO A 377 -7.02 -0.74 -13.91
C PRO A 377 -6.53 -0.45 -15.34
N VAL A 378 -5.68 -1.32 -15.85
CA VAL A 378 -5.22 -1.34 -17.24
C VAL A 378 -5.69 -2.65 -17.85
N TRP A 379 -6.49 -2.58 -18.91
CA TRP A 379 -7.05 -3.73 -19.64
C TRP A 379 -6.67 -3.66 -21.12
N GLU A 380 -6.51 -4.81 -21.77
CA GLU A 380 -6.08 -4.89 -23.18
C GLU A 380 -7.18 -5.32 -24.15
N ARG A 381 -8.30 -5.83 -23.63
CA ARG A 381 -9.43 -6.25 -24.47
C ARG A 381 -10.37 -5.08 -24.72
N PRO A 382 -10.85 -4.84 -25.95
CA PRO A 382 -11.83 -3.80 -26.20
C PRO A 382 -13.04 -3.93 -25.27
N ALA A 383 -13.35 -2.86 -24.54
CA ALA A 383 -14.48 -2.81 -23.60
C ALA A 383 -15.37 -1.61 -23.92
N SER A 384 -16.68 -1.79 -23.82
CA SER A 384 -17.69 -0.72 -23.92
C SER A 384 -17.66 0.18 -22.67
N LEU A 385 -18.23 1.38 -22.79
CA LEU A 385 -18.34 2.29 -21.64
C LEU A 385 -19.15 1.65 -20.49
N ALA A 386 -20.17 0.86 -20.81
CA ALA A 386 -21.00 0.17 -19.80
C ALA A 386 -20.18 -0.84 -18.99
N GLU A 387 -19.33 -1.64 -19.66
CA GLU A 387 -18.42 -2.58 -18.99
C GLU A 387 -17.39 -1.85 -18.11
N VAL A 388 -16.84 -0.73 -18.59
CA VAL A 388 -15.90 0.08 -17.81
C VAL A 388 -16.60 0.73 -16.61
N LYS A 389 -17.79 1.33 -16.76
CA LYS A 389 -18.57 1.85 -15.64
C LYS A 389 -18.91 0.74 -14.63
N HIS A 390 -19.22 -0.47 -15.09
CA HIS A 390 -19.47 -1.61 -14.21
C HIS A 390 -18.21 -2.01 -13.41
N LEU A 391 -17.05 -2.11 -14.08
CA LEU A 391 -15.76 -2.39 -13.43
C LEU A 391 -15.42 -1.37 -12.33
N PHE A 392 -15.56 -0.08 -12.63
CA PHE A 392 -15.31 0.97 -11.64
C PHE A 392 -16.38 1.01 -10.54
N GLY A 393 -17.65 0.79 -10.87
CA GLY A 393 -18.74 0.73 -9.89
C GLY A 393 -18.61 -0.43 -8.90
N GLU A 394 -18.07 -1.57 -9.33
CA GLU A 394 -17.64 -2.64 -8.43
C GLU A 394 -16.42 -2.20 -7.61
N GLY A 395 -15.37 -1.74 -8.29
CA GLY A 395 -14.16 -1.18 -7.67
C GLY A 395 -13.48 -2.15 -6.70
N ARG A 396 -13.68 -3.46 -6.86
CA ARG A 396 -13.35 -4.47 -5.85
C ARG A 396 -11.91 -4.92 -5.94
N ALA A 397 -11.25 -4.91 -4.79
CA ALA A 397 -9.97 -5.59 -4.58
C ALA A 397 -10.08 -6.36 -3.28
N SER A 398 -10.43 -7.63 -3.37
CA SER A 398 -10.69 -8.50 -2.24
C SER A 398 -9.48 -9.35 -1.89
N LEU A 399 -9.17 -9.41 -0.61
CA LEU A 399 -8.23 -10.36 -0.04
C LEU A 399 -9.04 -11.35 0.78
N GLN A 400 -9.08 -12.61 0.35
CA GLN A 400 -9.98 -13.63 0.92
C GLN A 400 -11.46 -13.20 0.90
N ARG A 401 -12.07 -12.97 2.06
CA ARG A 401 -13.49 -12.58 2.21
C ARG A 401 -13.67 -11.09 2.56
N ARG A 402 -12.61 -10.27 2.45
CA ARG A 402 -12.64 -8.85 2.84
C ARG A 402 -12.05 -7.95 1.76
N GLN A 403 -12.50 -6.71 1.69
CA GLN A 403 -11.85 -5.69 0.85
C GLN A 403 -10.45 -5.34 1.37
N ALA A 404 -9.53 -5.05 0.45
CA ALA A 404 -8.21 -4.52 0.75
C ALA A 404 -8.32 -3.13 1.36
N ARG A 405 -7.53 -2.86 2.42
CA ARG A 405 -7.59 -1.61 3.20
C ARG A 405 -6.36 -0.73 3.02
N THR A 406 -5.27 -1.31 2.53
CA THR A 406 -3.98 -0.64 2.33
C THR A 406 -3.39 -1.04 0.99
N GLY A 407 -2.44 -0.24 0.50
CA GLY A 407 -1.69 -0.57 -0.71
C GLY A 407 -1.05 -1.96 -0.73
N LEU A 408 -0.50 -2.38 0.41
CA LEU A 408 0.09 -3.70 0.54
C LEU A 408 -0.96 -4.81 0.39
N GLU A 409 -2.13 -4.65 1.01
CA GLU A 409 -3.23 -5.60 0.86
C GLU A 409 -3.77 -5.63 -0.57
N PHE A 410 -3.85 -4.47 -1.23
CA PHE A 410 -4.24 -4.36 -2.63
C PHE A 410 -3.25 -5.12 -3.53
N SER A 411 -1.95 -4.97 -3.29
CA SER A 411 -0.93 -5.72 -4.04
C SER A 411 -1.07 -7.25 -3.87
N ARG A 412 -1.50 -7.72 -2.68
CA ARG A 412 -1.78 -9.14 -2.43
C ARG A 412 -3.04 -9.61 -3.16
N SER A 413 -4.09 -8.80 -3.22
CA SER A 413 -5.32 -9.15 -3.94
C SER A 413 -5.11 -9.26 -5.46
N VAL A 414 -4.21 -8.45 -6.03
CA VAL A 414 -3.87 -8.48 -7.47
C VAL A 414 -3.23 -9.80 -7.91
N GLY A 415 -2.45 -10.44 -7.03
CA GLY A 415 -1.77 -11.71 -7.32
C GLY A 415 -2.62 -12.96 -7.02
N SER A 416 -3.83 -12.77 -6.47
CA SER A 416 -4.82 -13.82 -6.21
C SER A 416 -6.04 -13.63 -7.13
N LEU A 417 -7.14 -14.35 -6.89
CA LEU A 417 -8.39 -14.16 -7.64
C LEU A 417 -9.23 -12.99 -7.07
N GLY A 418 -8.57 -12.00 -6.46
CA GLY A 418 -9.18 -10.95 -5.67
C GLY A 418 -9.72 -9.75 -6.46
N VAL A 419 -9.43 -9.68 -7.75
CA VAL A 419 -9.77 -8.56 -8.66
C VAL A 419 -10.51 -9.08 -9.89
N ASP A 420 -11.19 -8.20 -10.62
CA ASP A 420 -12.01 -8.57 -11.77
C ASP A 420 -11.21 -9.18 -12.93
N ARG A 421 -11.87 -10.11 -13.64
CA ARG A 421 -11.29 -10.77 -14.81
C ARG A 421 -11.17 -9.79 -15.97
N GLY A 422 -10.08 -9.89 -16.73
CA GLY A 422 -9.85 -9.05 -17.91
C GLY A 422 -8.97 -7.82 -17.66
N ILE A 423 -8.63 -7.53 -16.40
CA ILE A 423 -7.62 -6.54 -16.04
C ILE A 423 -6.23 -7.17 -16.28
N LYS A 424 -5.35 -6.48 -17.01
CA LYS A 424 -3.94 -6.86 -17.21
C LYS A 424 -3.07 -6.42 -16.04
N GLY A 425 -3.35 -5.27 -15.46
CA GLY A 425 -2.54 -4.69 -14.39
C GLY A 425 -3.23 -3.49 -13.77
N PHE A 426 -2.60 -2.92 -12.75
CA PHE A 426 -3.02 -1.67 -12.14
C PHE A 426 -1.87 -0.66 -12.17
N GLN A 427 -2.19 0.58 -12.52
CA GLN A 427 -1.30 1.71 -12.33
C GLN A 427 -1.55 2.29 -10.93
N ARG A 428 -0.51 2.33 -10.11
CA ARG A 428 -0.58 2.83 -8.73
C ARG A 428 -0.28 4.33 -8.69
N TYR A 429 -1.08 5.08 -7.94
CA TYR A 429 -0.82 6.47 -7.62
C TYR A 429 -0.95 6.72 -6.12
N VAL A 430 0.03 7.40 -5.54
CA VAL A 430 0.05 7.74 -4.11
C VAL A 430 -0.18 9.24 -3.94
N TYR A 431 -1.04 9.61 -2.99
CA TYR A 431 -1.34 11.01 -2.69
C TYR A 431 -0.50 11.50 -1.53
N LEU A 432 0.53 12.28 -1.82
CA LEU A 432 1.47 12.81 -0.82
C LEU A 432 1.39 14.33 -0.70
N GLN A 433 1.52 14.81 0.53
CA GLN A 433 1.56 16.24 0.83
C GLN A 433 2.98 16.76 0.56
N ARG A 434 3.18 17.40 -0.61
CA ARG A 434 4.49 17.93 -1.02
C ARG A 434 4.53 19.44 -1.25
N ARG A 435 3.39 20.13 -1.11
CA ARG A 435 3.24 21.57 -1.44
C ARG A 435 2.37 22.29 -0.42
N GLY A 436 2.90 22.52 0.79
CA GLY A 436 2.09 23.07 1.87
C GLY A 436 0.96 22.10 2.23
N GLN A 437 -0.30 22.51 2.13
CA GLN A 437 -1.47 21.66 2.38
C GLN A 437 -1.98 20.90 1.14
N SER A 438 -1.32 21.04 -0.02
CA SER A 438 -1.76 20.41 -1.26
C SER A 438 -1.12 19.05 -1.51
N TYR A 439 -1.94 18.13 -2.02
CA TYR A 439 -1.53 16.78 -2.41
C TYR A 439 -1.04 16.73 -3.86
N VAL A 440 -0.23 15.72 -4.15
CA VAL A 440 0.20 15.36 -5.50
C VAL A 440 -0.01 13.86 -5.69
N ALA A 441 -0.68 13.47 -6.77
CA ALA A 441 -0.89 12.09 -7.19
C ALA A 441 0.34 11.60 -7.95
N LEU A 442 1.29 10.99 -7.24
CA LEU A 442 2.54 10.51 -7.82
C LEU A 442 2.37 9.09 -8.37
N PRO A 443 2.73 8.83 -9.64
CA PRO A 443 2.83 7.47 -10.15
C PRO A 443 3.84 6.66 -9.32
N ALA A 444 3.39 5.55 -8.74
CA ALA A 444 4.16 4.70 -7.83
C ALA A 444 4.41 3.29 -8.41
N GLY A 445 4.51 3.22 -9.74
CA GLY A 445 4.71 1.98 -10.50
C GLY A 445 3.41 1.28 -10.89
N SER A 446 3.55 0.20 -11.65
CA SER A 446 2.43 -0.66 -12.07
C SER A 446 2.62 -2.08 -11.53
N ILE A 447 1.52 -2.78 -11.30
CA ILE A 447 1.54 -4.19 -10.87
C ILE A 447 0.71 -5.01 -11.86
N PRO A 448 1.30 -6.04 -12.50
CA PRO A 448 0.55 -6.92 -13.39
C PRO A 448 -0.39 -7.83 -12.58
N VAL A 449 -1.61 -8.01 -13.07
CA VAL A 449 -2.56 -9.00 -12.55
C VAL A 449 -2.10 -10.36 -13.06
N ARG A 450 -1.66 -11.22 -12.15
CA ARG A 450 -1.23 -12.60 -12.45
C ARG A 450 -1.63 -13.50 -11.30
N TYR A 451 -2.50 -14.46 -11.57
CA TYR A 451 -2.83 -15.46 -10.57
C TYR A 451 -1.60 -16.33 -10.27
N SER A 452 -1.17 -16.32 -9.01
CA SER A 452 -0.10 -17.19 -8.54
C SER A 452 -0.52 -17.90 -7.26
N PRO A 453 -0.79 -19.22 -7.28
CA PRO A 453 -1.24 -19.96 -6.10
C PRO A 453 -0.32 -19.84 -4.88
N ILE A 454 0.97 -19.62 -5.10
CA ILE A 454 1.96 -19.45 -4.03
C ILE A 454 1.70 -18.21 -3.17
N LEU A 455 1.05 -17.18 -3.73
CA LEU A 455 0.72 -15.94 -3.01
C LEU A 455 -0.38 -16.15 -1.95
N GLU A 456 -1.17 -17.21 -2.06
CA GLU A 456 -2.13 -17.59 -1.02
C GLU A 456 -1.44 -17.92 0.31
N LEU A 457 -0.17 -18.33 0.29
CA LEU A 457 0.62 -18.55 1.50
C LEU A 457 0.80 -17.27 2.32
N LEU A 458 0.80 -16.09 1.70
CA LEU A 458 0.88 -14.81 2.41
C LEU A 458 -0.31 -14.59 3.35
N ASN A 459 -1.44 -15.29 3.12
CA ASN A 459 -2.57 -15.26 4.03
C ASN A 459 -2.30 -15.92 5.38
N ASP A 460 -1.36 -16.87 5.44
CA ASP A 460 -0.88 -17.42 6.70
C ASP A 460 -0.23 -16.32 7.56
N LEU A 461 0.25 -15.21 7.00
CA LEU A 461 0.87 -14.16 7.81
C LEU A 461 -0.12 -13.39 8.66
N ASP A 462 -1.40 -13.35 8.28
CA ASP A 462 -2.38 -12.50 8.97
C ASP A 462 -2.55 -12.90 10.45
N HIS A 463 -2.50 -14.20 10.78
CA HIS A 463 -2.59 -14.68 12.17
C HIS A 463 -1.34 -14.39 13.01
N LEU A 464 -0.20 -14.11 12.36
CA LEU A 464 1.06 -13.74 13.00
C LEU A 464 1.20 -12.23 13.16
N LEU A 465 0.92 -11.49 12.08
CA LEU A 465 1.14 -10.05 12.00
C LEU A 465 0.09 -9.28 12.81
N GLN A 466 -1.17 -9.72 12.88
CA GLN A 466 -2.17 -8.99 13.66
C GLN A 466 -1.87 -8.93 15.17
N PRO A 467 -1.52 -10.05 15.86
CA PRO A 467 -1.07 -9.98 17.24
C PRO A 467 0.22 -9.19 17.42
N LEU A 468 1.16 -9.31 16.48
CA LEU A 468 2.42 -8.57 16.49
C LEU A 468 2.18 -7.07 16.39
N ASP A 469 1.32 -6.61 15.47
CA ASP A 469 0.96 -5.20 15.30
C ASP A 469 0.23 -4.65 16.52
N ARG A 470 -0.60 -5.47 17.19
CA ARG A 470 -1.20 -5.10 18.48
C ARG A 470 -0.14 -4.96 19.58
N PHE A 471 0.82 -5.87 19.63
CA PHE A 471 1.95 -5.81 20.56
C PHE A 471 2.80 -4.55 20.33
N LEU A 472 3.13 -4.21 19.07
CA LEU A 472 3.88 -3.01 18.72
C LEU A 472 3.12 -1.72 19.04
N ARG A 473 1.80 -1.68 18.84
CA ARG A 473 0.96 -0.54 19.26
C ARG A 473 0.86 -0.38 20.78
N GLY A 474 1.18 -1.41 21.56
CA GLY A 474 1.22 -1.34 23.02
C GLY A 474 2.40 -0.55 23.57
N PHE A 475 3.37 -0.15 22.73
CA PHE A 475 4.45 0.74 23.12
C PHE A 475 4.03 2.19 22.91
N LYS A 476 4.50 3.09 23.79
CA LYS A 476 4.43 4.54 23.53
C LYS A 476 5.16 4.89 22.23
N ASN A 477 6.38 4.36 22.08
CA ASN A 477 7.16 4.35 20.85
C ASN A 477 7.80 2.96 20.70
N PRO A 478 7.54 2.22 19.61
CA PRO A 478 8.19 0.94 19.36
C PRO A 478 9.72 1.12 19.26
N PRO A 479 10.54 0.19 19.80
CA PRO A 479 11.98 0.26 19.61
C PRO A 479 12.35 0.21 18.12
N ALA A 480 13.38 0.97 17.74
CA ALA A 480 13.78 1.14 16.33
C ALA A 480 14.08 -0.21 15.63
N SER A 481 14.63 -1.18 16.35
CA SER A 481 14.87 -2.54 15.82
C SER A 481 13.58 -3.25 15.41
N PHE A 482 12.53 -3.18 16.23
CA PHE A 482 11.22 -3.73 15.91
C PHE A 482 10.56 -3.01 14.74
N ALA A 483 10.55 -1.67 14.77
CA ALA A 483 9.96 -0.86 13.71
C ALA A 483 10.65 -1.10 12.35
N SER A 484 11.99 -1.15 12.35
CA SER A 484 12.78 -1.41 11.14
C SER A 484 12.51 -2.79 10.55
N VAL A 485 12.53 -3.86 11.38
CA VAL A 485 12.25 -5.21 10.88
C VAL A 485 10.79 -5.34 10.42
N ARG A 486 9.84 -4.72 11.11
CA ARG A 486 8.42 -4.74 10.71
C ARG A 486 8.19 -4.08 9.35
N ARG A 487 8.88 -2.97 9.06
CA ARG A 487 8.87 -2.33 7.74
C ARG A 487 9.49 -3.24 6.67
N LYS A 488 10.63 -3.89 6.97
CA LYS A 488 11.25 -4.87 6.06
C LYS A 488 10.35 -6.07 5.77
N ILE A 489 9.49 -6.48 6.71
CA ILE A 489 8.48 -7.52 6.46
C ILE A 489 7.49 -7.03 5.40
N ASP A 490 6.96 -5.81 5.52
CA ASP A 490 6.03 -5.29 4.51
C ASP A 490 6.69 -5.16 3.13
N GLU A 491 7.94 -4.68 3.07
CA GLU A 491 8.73 -4.60 1.84
C GLU A 491 8.95 -5.98 1.21
N ALA A 492 9.26 -7.00 2.01
CA ALA A 492 9.42 -8.37 1.52
C ALA A 492 8.10 -9.00 1.06
N ILE A 493 6.97 -8.72 1.75
CA ILE A 493 5.63 -9.14 1.30
C ILE A 493 5.31 -8.53 -0.07
N PHE A 494 5.54 -7.23 -0.23
CA PHE A 494 5.31 -6.55 -1.51
C PHE A 494 6.24 -7.07 -2.61
N THR A 495 7.48 -7.40 -2.28
CA THR A 495 8.40 -8.03 -3.24
C THR A 495 7.87 -9.39 -3.69
N CYS A 496 7.29 -10.18 -2.77
CA CYS A 496 6.65 -11.45 -3.13
C CYS A 496 5.46 -11.24 -4.10
N THR A 497 4.63 -10.20 -3.90
CA THR A 497 3.49 -9.93 -4.81
C THR A 497 3.93 -9.50 -6.20
N GLN A 498 5.08 -8.83 -6.33
CA GLN A 498 5.67 -8.49 -7.63
C GLN A 498 6.40 -9.67 -8.29
N LYS A 499 7.14 -10.45 -7.51
CA LYS A 499 7.98 -11.57 -7.94
C LYS A 499 7.69 -12.80 -7.08
N PRO A 500 6.65 -13.58 -7.40
CA PRO A 500 6.25 -14.76 -6.62
C PRO A 500 7.19 -15.96 -6.92
N GLU A 501 8.46 -15.81 -6.59
CA GLU A 501 9.54 -16.78 -6.84
C GLU A 501 10.22 -17.22 -5.53
N PRO A 502 10.94 -18.36 -5.50
CA PRO A 502 11.54 -18.86 -4.28
C PRO A 502 12.48 -17.89 -3.56
N ALA A 503 13.23 -17.08 -4.29
CA ALA A 503 14.15 -16.09 -3.72
C ALA A 503 13.41 -15.01 -2.90
N SER A 504 12.24 -14.55 -3.35
CA SER A 504 11.42 -13.56 -2.64
C SER A 504 10.84 -14.13 -1.33
N PHE A 505 10.31 -15.36 -1.38
CA PHE A 505 9.79 -16.05 -0.20
C PHE A 505 10.91 -16.40 0.79
N HIS A 506 12.07 -16.81 0.29
CA HIS A 506 13.28 -17.02 1.09
C HIS A 506 13.68 -15.74 1.83
N ALA A 507 13.71 -14.60 1.14
CA ALA A 507 14.01 -13.30 1.76
C ALA A 507 12.97 -12.92 2.83
N LEU A 508 11.69 -13.10 2.55
CA LEU A 508 10.61 -12.85 3.51
C LEU A 508 10.75 -13.71 4.77
N LEU A 509 11.03 -15.00 4.61
CA LEU A 509 11.20 -15.94 5.73
C LEU A 509 12.39 -15.56 6.62
N ARG A 510 13.49 -15.08 6.04
CA ARG A 510 14.63 -14.55 6.80
C ARG A 510 14.24 -13.34 7.64
N VAL A 511 13.50 -12.39 7.07
CA VAL A 511 13.07 -11.19 7.82
C VAL A 511 12.07 -11.55 8.92
N LEU A 512 11.17 -12.52 8.69
CA LEU A 512 10.31 -13.08 9.74
C LEU A 512 11.14 -13.70 10.87
N GLY A 513 12.19 -14.47 10.54
CA GLY A 513 13.11 -15.02 11.53
C GLY A 513 13.84 -13.97 12.36
N ARG A 514 14.24 -12.85 11.75
CA ARG A 514 14.79 -11.69 12.49
C ARG A 514 13.80 -11.13 13.50
N MET A 515 12.52 -11.01 13.12
CA MET A 515 11.47 -10.54 14.02
C MET A 515 11.25 -11.53 15.18
N ASP A 516 11.20 -12.84 14.90
CA ASP A 516 11.03 -13.85 15.95
C ASP A 516 12.17 -13.82 16.96
N ARG A 517 13.41 -13.71 16.48
CA ARG A 517 14.58 -13.58 17.34
C ARG A 517 14.46 -12.36 18.26
N LEU A 518 14.01 -11.20 17.76
CA LEU A 518 13.79 -10.00 18.58
C LEU A 518 12.72 -10.24 19.65
N VAL A 519 11.62 -10.91 19.29
CA VAL A 519 10.55 -11.27 20.22
C VAL A 519 11.06 -12.24 21.29
N ALA A 520 11.78 -13.28 20.90
CA ALA A 520 12.28 -14.33 21.78
C ALA A 520 13.38 -13.85 22.73
N MET A 521 14.16 -12.84 22.35
CA MET A 521 15.21 -12.24 23.20
C MET A 521 14.66 -11.20 24.18
N ARG A 522 13.40 -10.77 24.02
CA ARG A 522 12.79 -9.80 24.92
C ARG A 522 12.43 -10.43 26.26
N ASP A 523 12.62 -9.67 27.33
CA ASP A 523 12.08 -9.99 28.65
C ASP A 523 10.54 -9.97 28.62
N ARG A 524 9.96 -11.17 28.75
CA ARG A 524 8.50 -11.41 28.69
C ARG A 524 7.75 -10.91 29.93
N SER A 525 8.45 -10.56 31.02
CA SER A 525 7.82 -9.97 32.21
C SER A 525 7.33 -8.54 31.95
N LYS A 526 8.00 -7.82 31.03
CA LYS A 526 7.74 -6.41 30.72
C LYS A 526 6.54 -6.21 29.80
N LYS A 527 5.82 -5.09 29.98
CA LYS A 527 4.76 -4.63 29.07
C LYS A 527 5.34 -3.90 27.84
N PRO A 528 4.65 -3.89 26.68
CA PRO A 528 3.50 -4.74 26.34
C PRO A 528 3.91 -6.22 26.24
N LYS A 529 2.93 -7.12 26.38
CA LYS A 529 3.12 -8.58 26.31
C LYS A 529 2.57 -9.12 24.99
N LEU A 530 3.36 -9.96 24.33
CA LEU A 530 2.86 -10.82 23.24
C LEU A 530 2.43 -12.15 23.87
N LEU A 531 1.12 -12.42 23.90
CA LEU A 531 0.57 -13.52 24.70
C LEU A 531 0.95 -14.93 24.21
N LYS A 532 1.21 -15.08 22.91
CA LYS A 532 1.57 -16.35 22.28
C LYS A 532 2.79 -16.14 21.36
N PRO A 533 3.67 -17.14 21.20
CA PRO A 533 4.73 -17.09 20.21
C PRO A 533 4.14 -16.97 18.78
N PRO A 534 4.82 -16.25 17.87
CA PRO A 534 4.37 -16.12 16.49
C PRO A 534 4.65 -17.43 15.73
N MET A 535 3.70 -18.37 15.76
CA MET A 535 3.77 -19.63 15.03
C MET A 535 2.44 -19.96 14.35
N GLY A 536 2.48 -20.89 13.38
CA GLY A 536 1.30 -21.37 12.66
C GLY A 536 1.39 -21.32 11.14
N LEU A 537 2.58 -21.05 10.57
CA LEU A 537 2.76 -21.08 9.13
C LEU A 537 2.56 -22.51 8.59
N SER A 538 1.89 -22.64 7.44
CA SER A 538 1.74 -23.95 6.81
C SER A 538 3.09 -24.49 6.32
N PRO A 539 3.29 -25.83 6.28
CA PRO A 539 4.49 -26.42 5.67
C PRO A 539 4.72 -26.05 4.19
N GLY A 540 3.69 -25.52 3.50
CA GLY A 540 3.81 -25.02 2.12
C GLY A 540 4.84 -23.90 1.95
N TRP A 541 5.10 -23.13 3.01
CA TRP A 541 6.17 -22.12 3.03
C TRP A 541 7.55 -22.71 2.76
N LEU A 542 7.82 -23.94 3.19
CA LEU A 542 9.12 -24.56 2.95
C LEU A 542 9.36 -24.80 1.45
N ALA A 543 8.35 -25.33 0.75
CA ALA A 543 8.42 -25.53 -0.69
C ALA A 543 8.48 -24.19 -1.45
N ALA A 544 7.79 -23.15 -0.94
CA ALA A 544 7.83 -21.82 -1.51
C ALA A 544 9.19 -21.13 -1.36
N CYS A 545 9.96 -21.41 -0.30
CA CYS A 545 11.26 -20.80 -0.04
C CYS A 545 12.46 -21.59 -0.58
N ASP A 546 12.24 -22.79 -1.11
CA ASP A 546 13.33 -23.67 -1.56
C ASP A 546 13.96 -23.16 -2.86
N ASP A 547 15.09 -22.50 -2.73
CA ASP A 547 15.93 -22.01 -3.83
C ASP A 547 17.09 -22.95 -4.16
N GLY A 548 17.06 -24.19 -3.63
CA GLY A 548 18.06 -25.21 -3.87
C GLY A 548 19.35 -25.08 -3.05
N ARG A 549 19.47 -24.05 -2.21
CA ARG A 549 20.68 -23.81 -1.40
C ARG A 549 20.74 -24.72 -0.17
N LEU A 550 21.95 -24.84 0.40
CA LEU A 550 22.18 -25.71 1.55
C LEU A 550 21.58 -25.15 2.84
N GLU A 551 21.57 -23.83 3.01
CA GLU A 551 21.12 -23.17 4.23
C GLU A 551 19.65 -23.46 4.54
N ILE A 552 18.77 -23.40 3.54
CA ILE A 552 17.34 -23.72 3.73
C ILE A 552 17.13 -25.19 4.11
N ARG A 553 17.93 -26.10 3.53
CA ARG A 553 17.89 -27.53 3.84
C ARG A 553 18.32 -27.81 5.28
N VAL A 554 19.45 -27.27 5.71
CA VAL A 554 19.97 -27.43 7.07
C VAL A 554 19.04 -26.77 8.09
N ALA A 555 18.58 -25.55 7.82
CA ALA A 555 17.63 -24.84 8.68
C ALA A 555 16.34 -25.64 8.87
N ALA A 556 15.76 -26.19 7.78
CA ALA A 556 14.52 -26.96 7.84
C ALA A 556 14.70 -28.31 8.54
N ALA A 557 15.81 -29.01 8.30
CA ALA A 557 16.09 -30.26 8.97
C ALA A 557 16.17 -30.05 10.50
N LEU A 558 16.93 -29.04 10.94
CA LEU A 558 16.99 -28.61 12.34
C LEU A 558 15.61 -28.21 12.87
N ALA A 559 14.88 -27.38 12.13
CA ALA A 559 13.58 -26.88 12.55
C ALA A 559 12.52 -27.96 12.70
N SER A 560 12.64 -29.03 11.91
CA SER A 560 11.74 -30.16 11.95
C SER A 560 11.95 -31.09 13.15
N ILE A 561 12.97 -30.86 14.00
CA ILE A 561 13.23 -31.65 15.21
C ILE A 561 12.07 -31.46 16.20
N GLY A 562 11.32 -32.53 16.38
CA GLY A 562 10.10 -32.56 17.19
C GLY A 562 10.34 -32.93 18.65
N ARG A 563 9.23 -33.05 19.38
CA ARG A 563 9.21 -33.60 20.75
C ARG A 563 9.66 -35.06 20.73
N SER A 564 10.55 -35.42 21.65
CA SER A 564 10.99 -36.80 21.92
C SER A 564 10.69 -37.11 23.38
N ASP A 565 9.55 -37.77 23.64
CA ASP A 565 9.02 -38.00 24.99
C ASP A 565 8.93 -36.70 25.82
N LYS A 566 9.70 -36.53 26.90
CA LYS A 566 9.71 -35.31 27.76
C LYS A 566 10.57 -34.16 27.21
N ILE A 567 11.31 -34.41 26.13
CA ILE A 567 12.21 -33.44 25.51
C ILE A 567 11.46 -32.69 24.44
N GLY A 568 11.38 -31.37 24.59
CA GLY A 568 10.63 -30.51 23.67
C GLY A 568 11.22 -30.46 22.25
N PRO A 569 10.48 -29.87 21.29
CA PRO A 569 11.03 -29.57 19.97
C PRO A 569 12.23 -28.62 20.06
N LEU A 570 12.95 -28.45 18.95
CA LEU A 570 14.09 -27.54 18.92
C LEU A 570 13.71 -26.11 19.35
N ALA A 571 12.53 -25.65 18.97
CA ALA A 571 11.99 -24.33 19.34
C ALA A 571 11.98 -24.06 20.86
N SER A 572 11.83 -25.09 21.72
CA SER A 572 11.89 -24.90 23.19
C SER A 572 13.25 -24.42 23.69
N TYR A 573 14.32 -24.74 22.95
CA TYR A 573 15.70 -24.39 23.30
C TYR A 573 16.15 -23.07 22.69
N LEU A 574 15.51 -22.64 21.60
CA LEU A 574 15.80 -21.40 20.87
C LEU A 574 14.86 -20.28 21.28
N VAL A 575 13.57 -20.49 21.02
CA VAL A 575 12.49 -19.49 21.16
C VAL A 575 12.01 -19.40 22.61
N GLY A 576 12.08 -20.50 23.37
CA GLY A 576 11.59 -20.57 24.75
C GLY A 576 10.09 -20.87 24.85
N VAL A 577 9.59 -21.69 23.92
CA VAL A 577 8.22 -22.21 23.92
C VAL A 577 8.08 -23.47 24.77
N SER A 578 6.86 -23.75 25.23
CA SER A 578 6.56 -24.95 26.01
C SER A 578 6.94 -26.23 25.25
N ALA A 579 7.54 -27.18 25.96
CA ALA A 579 7.94 -28.47 25.40
C ALA A 579 6.73 -29.31 24.96
N GLU A 580 5.58 -29.13 25.64
CA GLU A 580 4.37 -29.89 25.37
C GLU A 580 3.44 -29.18 24.40
N GLN A 581 3.34 -27.86 24.53
CA GLN A 581 2.46 -27.01 23.75
C GLN A 581 3.27 -25.88 23.10
N PRO A 582 3.99 -26.14 21.99
CA PRO A 582 4.90 -25.16 21.39
C PRO A 582 4.22 -23.84 20.99
N TRP A 583 2.89 -23.81 20.82
CA TRP A 583 2.09 -22.60 20.60
C TRP A 583 1.87 -21.74 21.86
N GLN A 584 2.52 -22.07 22.97
CA GLN A 584 2.53 -21.31 24.21
C GLN A 584 3.97 -21.03 24.66
N TRP A 585 4.14 -19.90 25.36
CA TRP A 585 5.38 -19.61 26.06
C TRP A 585 5.63 -20.61 27.19
N ASP A 586 6.89 -20.99 27.40
CA ASP A 586 7.26 -21.80 28.56
C ASP A 586 7.05 -21.00 29.86
N SER A 587 6.39 -21.61 30.84
CA SER A 587 6.11 -21.04 32.17
C SER A 587 7.23 -21.31 33.18
N GLY A 588 8.16 -22.22 32.87
CA GLY A 588 9.28 -22.60 33.74
C GLY A 588 10.55 -21.78 33.54
N ALA A 589 11.50 -21.95 34.46
CA ALA A 589 12.85 -21.39 34.36
C ALA A 589 13.70 -22.18 33.33
N GLY A 590 13.64 -21.74 32.07
CA GLY A 590 14.79 -21.73 31.16
C GLY A 590 15.25 -23.08 30.59
N LYS A 591 14.57 -23.58 29.56
CA LYS A 591 15.17 -24.52 28.59
C LYS A 591 15.95 -23.81 27.47
N LYS A 592 15.86 -22.47 27.40
CA LYS A 592 16.55 -21.67 26.38
C LYS A 592 18.07 -21.78 26.54
N CYS A 593 18.75 -22.24 25.50
CA CYS A 593 20.21 -22.45 25.49
C CYS A 593 20.85 -22.06 24.15
N TRP A 594 20.23 -21.13 23.42
CA TRP A 594 20.79 -20.55 22.20
C TRP A 594 21.84 -19.49 22.53
N THR A 595 23.02 -19.94 22.96
CA THR A 595 24.15 -19.11 23.42
C THR A 595 25.44 -19.53 22.71
N GLY A 596 26.35 -18.58 22.48
CA GLY A 596 27.62 -18.81 21.78
C GLY A 596 27.95 -17.69 20.79
N ASN A 597 29.22 -17.61 20.41
CA ASN A 597 29.76 -16.59 19.51
C ASN A 597 29.57 -16.96 18.04
N SER A 598 29.60 -18.25 17.70
CA SER A 598 29.30 -18.77 16.34
C SER A 598 27.97 -19.52 16.27
N MET A 599 27.51 -19.80 15.05
CA MET A 599 26.30 -20.62 14.82
C MET A 599 26.53 -22.06 15.28
N GLU A 600 27.72 -22.59 15.01
CA GLU A 600 28.14 -23.94 15.37
C GLU A 600 28.22 -24.12 16.88
N GLU A 601 28.75 -23.14 17.60
CA GLU A 601 28.80 -23.15 19.07
C GLU A 601 27.39 -23.14 19.67
N ARG A 602 26.47 -22.32 19.13
CA ARG A 602 25.06 -22.31 19.56
C ARG A 602 24.39 -23.66 19.34
N LEU A 603 24.55 -24.25 18.15
CA LEU A 603 24.03 -25.58 17.85
C LEU A 603 24.65 -26.64 18.76
N GLY A 604 25.95 -26.58 19.03
CA GLY A 604 26.65 -27.50 19.93
C GLY A 604 26.17 -27.39 21.38
N ASN A 605 25.93 -26.18 21.87
CA ASN A 605 25.34 -25.94 23.19
C ASN A 605 23.93 -26.53 23.29
N VAL A 606 23.14 -26.47 22.21
CA VAL A 606 21.84 -27.16 22.14
C VAL A 606 22.01 -28.68 22.17
N VAL A 607 22.99 -29.26 21.47
CA VAL A 607 23.27 -30.71 21.55
C VAL A 607 23.57 -31.12 22.99
N LEU A 608 24.50 -30.42 23.65
CA LEU A 608 24.87 -30.68 25.03
C LEU A 608 23.65 -30.58 25.96
N ARG A 609 22.87 -29.50 25.84
CA ARG A 609 21.70 -29.30 26.70
C ARG A 609 20.62 -30.35 26.47
N ARG A 610 20.33 -30.72 25.22
CA ARG A 610 19.34 -31.76 24.89
C ARG A 610 19.77 -33.12 25.42
N LEU A 611 21.04 -33.48 25.32
CA LEU A 611 21.56 -34.75 25.89
C LEU A 611 21.46 -34.76 27.42
N LEU A 612 21.79 -33.65 28.09
CA LEU A 612 21.64 -33.51 29.53
C LEU A 612 20.18 -33.65 29.98
N ASP A 613 19.24 -32.98 29.30
CA ASP A 613 17.82 -33.13 29.59
C ASP A 613 17.34 -34.57 29.36
N ALA A 614 17.83 -35.21 28.32
CA ALA A 614 17.50 -36.59 28.00
C ALA A 614 18.03 -37.58 29.05
N GLU A 615 19.18 -37.30 29.66
CA GLU A 615 19.71 -38.05 30.79
C GLU A 615 18.84 -37.81 32.04
N ARG A 616 18.56 -36.54 32.35
CA ARG A 616 17.72 -36.13 33.48
C ARG A 616 16.32 -36.75 33.46
N TYR A 617 15.72 -36.87 32.27
CA TYR A 617 14.38 -37.42 32.11
C TYR A 617 14.33 -38.92 31.81
N GLY A 618 15.49 -39.60 31.70
CA GLY A 618 15.55 -41.04 31.43
C GLY A 618 15.13 -41.44 30.01
N VAL A 619 15.29 -40.56 29.01
CA VAL A 619 14.86 -40.82 27.62
C VAL A 619 15.95 -41.56 26.85
N ASP A 620 15.87 -42.88 26.71
CA ASP A 620 16.97 -43.69 26.15
C ASP A 620 17.44 -43.33 24.73
N GLU A 621 16.57 -42.78 23.87
CA GLU A 621 16.91 -42.46 22.48
C GLU A 621 17.61 -41.09 22.35
N PRO A 622 18.57 -40.92 21.43
CA PRO A 622 19.11 -39.61 21.08
C PRO A 622 17.99 -38.64 20.65
N PRO A 623 17.85 -37.46 21.27
CA PRO A 623 16.68 -36.59 21.10
C PRO A 623 16.80 -35.67 19.88
N PHE A 624 17.13 -36.23 18.72
CA PHE A 624 17.41 -35.50 17.47
C PHE A 624 16.52 -35.94 16.30
N ARG A 625 15.40 -36.61 16.59
CA ARG A 625 14.45 -37.03 15.57
C ARG A 625 13.73 -35.83 14.96
N GLY A 626 13.89 -35.64 13.65
CA GLY A 626 13.19 -34.63 12.86
C GLY A 626 12.25 -35.22 11.81
N ARG A 627 11.30 -34.42 11.33
CA ARG A 627 10.38 -34.81 10.23
C ARG A 627 11.02 -34.73 8.84
N LEU A 628 12.14 -34.04 8.73
CA LEU A 628 13.00 -33.94 7.54
C LEU A 628 14.40 -34.40 7.91
N GLY A 629 15.02 -35.18 7.04
CA GLY A 629 16.41 -35.61 7.17
C GLY A 629 17.17 -35.37 5.87
N LEU A 630 18.40 -34.89 5.99
CA LEU A 630 19.25 -34.56 4.84
C LEU A 630 20.02 -35.77 4.33
N ALA A 631 20.45 -35.70 3.07
CA ALA A 631 21.44 -36.64 2.57
C ALA A 631 22.74 -36.45 3.37
N PRO A 632 23.47 -37.53 3.69
CA PRO A 632 24.76 -37.42 4.39
C PRO A 632 25.76 -36.47 3.71
N GLN A 633 25.71 -36.36 2.38
CA GLN A 633 26.56 -35.47 1.59
C GLN A 633 26.29 -33.98 1.83
N ASP A 634 25.04 -33.60 2.13
CA ASP A 634 24.69 -32.23 2.49
C ASP A 634 25.36 -31.84 3.82
N ILE A 635 25.53 -32.81 4.73
CA ILE A 635 26.27 -32.59 5.99
C ILE A 635 27.77 -32.45 5.72
N GLY A 636 28.31 -33.17 4.73
CA GLY A 636 29.69 -33.00 4.28
C GLY A 636 29.98 -31.55 3.86
N LEU A 637 29.06 -30.91 3.12
CA LEU A 637 29.17 -29.49 2.76
C LEU A 637 29.10 -28.56 3.98
N PHE A 638 28.20 -28.84 4.94
CA PHE A 638 28.12 -28.09 6.19
C PHE A 638 29.44 -28.16 6.98
N LEU A 639 30.04 -29.35 7.10
CA LEU A 639 31.32 -29.55 7.78
C LEU A 639 32.47 -28.79 7.11
N GLN A 640 32.42 -28.66 5.78
CA GLN A 640 33.38 -27.87 4.99
C GLN A 640 33.17 -26.36 5.11
N GLY A 641 32.07 -25.90 5.73
CA GLY A 641 31.78 -24.48 5.89
C GLY A 641 31.11 -23.84 4.68
N ALA A 642 30.42 -24.61 3.86
CA ALA A 642 29.72 -24.12 2.68
C ALA A 642 28.40 -23.39 2.97
N CYS A 643 28.02 -23.20 4.24
CA CYS A 643 26.83 -22.46 4.65
C CYS A 643 27.19 -21.06 5.12
N ASP A 644 26.44 -20.05 4.70
CA ASP A 644 26.44 -18.75 5.38
C ASP A 644 25.72 -18.86 6.74
N PRO A 645 26.42 -18.65 7.88
CA PRO A 645 25.84 -18.82 9.21
C PRO A 645 24.75 -17.79 9.53
N VAL A 646 24.81 -16.58 8.95
CA VAL A 646 23.79 -15.54 9.15
C VAL A 646 22.50 -15.91 8.42
N VAL A 647 22.61 -16.34 7.16
CA VAL A 647 21.47 -16.82 6.38
C VAL A 647 20.84 -18.04 7.04
N LEU A 648 21.66 -19.01 7.44
CA LEU A 648 21.22 -20.22 8.13
C LEU A 648 20.47 -19.92 9.43
N GLU A 649 21.00 -19.02 10.27
CA GLU A 649 20.33 -18.63 11.52
C GLU A 649 18.99 -17.93 11.23
N GLU A 650 18.96 -16.93 10.35
CA GLU A 650 17.72 -16.21 10.00
C GLU A 650 16.63 -17.15 9.45
N LEU A 651 17.00 -18.11 8.60
CA LEU A 651 16.09 -19.13 8.10
C LEU A 651 15.64 -20.08 9.20
N LEU A 652 16.54 -20.52 10.08
CA LEU A 652 16.20 -21.41 11.19
C LEU A 652 15.12 -20.77 12.07
N TRP A 653 15.28 -19.50 12.44
CA TRP A 653 14.27 -18.76 13.20
C TRP A 653 12.95 -18.62 12.44
N GLY A 654 12.99 -18.29 11.14
CA GLY A 654 11.76 -18.23 10.32
C GLY A 654 11.04 -19.59 10.24
N LEU A 655 11.80 -20.67 10.11
CA LEU A 655 11.28 -22.03 10.00
C LEU A 655 10.77 -22.61 11.33
N MET A 656 11.13 -22.02 12.48
CA MET A 656 10.51 -22.36 13.78
C MET A 656 9.00 -22.06 13.79
N MET A 657 8.55 -21.10 12.98
CA MET A 657 7.14 -20.68 12.93
C MET A 657 6.24 -21.69 12.22
N LEU A 658 6.80 -22.66 11.48
CA LEU A 658 6.01 -23.65 10.74
C LEU A 658 5.29 -24.60 11.69
N GLU A 659 4.06 -24.92 11.35
CA GLU A 659 3.31 -25.99 12.00
C GLU A 659 3.71 -27.33 11.40
N TRP A 660 4.85 -27.84 11.87
CA TRP A 660 5.44 -29.09 11.42
C TRP A 660 4.52 -30.31 11.58
N ARG A 661 3.45 -30.23 12.40
CA ARG A 661 2.48 -31.32 12.58
C ARG A 661 1.60 -31.56 11.36
N LEU A 662 1.33 -30.53 10.56
CA LEU A 662 0.53 -30.61 9.35
C LEU A 662 1.24 -31.41 8.24
N GLY A 663 0.47 -31.92 7.29
CA GLY A 663 0.98 -32.56 6.08
C GLY A 663 1.57 -31.56 5.08
N GLY A 664 1.96 -32.05 3.89
CA GLY A 664 2.43 -31.19 2.79
C GLY A 664 3.95 -31.14 2.58
N LEU A 665 4.72 -32.01 3.25
CA LEU A 665 6.18 -32.10 3.09
C LEU A 665 6.62 -33.04 1.96
N ASP A 666 5.70 -33.78 1.32
CA ASP A 666 6.07 -34.87 0.42
C ASP A 666 6.79 -34.39 -0.84
N LYS A 667 6.34 -33.25 -1.40
CA LYS A 667 7.04 -32.59 -2.52
C LYS A 667 8.46 -32.20 -2.15
N THR A 668 8.65 -31.60 -0.97
CA THR A 668 9.98 -31.23 -0.48
C THR A 668 10.85 -32.45 -0.21
N ARG A 669 10.32 -33.51 0.40
CA ARG A 669 11.05 -34.77 0.64
C ARG A 669 11.51 -35.41 -0.66
N LEU A 670 10.67 -35.38 -1.69
CA LEU A 670 11.01 -35.89 -3.01
C LEU A 670 12.09 -35.02 -3.67
N ALA A 671 11.95 -33.69 -3.65
CA ALA A 671 12.93 -32.76 -4.19
C ALA A 671 14.30 -32.89 -3.49
N TRP A 672 14.29 -33.14 -2.18
CA TRP A 672 15.50 -33.31 -1.37
C TRP A 672 15.97 -34.76 -1.30
N SER A 673 15.44 -35.63 -2.16
CA SER A 673 15.85 -37.04 -2.28
C SER A 673 17.30 -37.19 -2.77
N ARG A 674 17.86 -36.15 -3.40
CA ARG A 674 19.26 -36.04 -3.83
C ARG A 674 19.99 -34.93 -3.06
N PRO A 675 21.29 -35.10 -2.78
CA PRO A 675 22.09 -34.04 -2.16
C PRO A 675 22.22 -32.84 -3.10
N VAL A 676 22.52 -31.67 -2.53
CA VAL A 676 22.82 -30.44 -3.29
C VAL A 676 24.04 -30.64 -4.19
N GLN A 677 25.07 -31.29 -3.64
CA GLN A 677 26.29 -31.64 -4.36
C GLN A 677 26.82 -32.98 -3.86
N ALA A 678 27.46 -33.75 -4.74
CA ALA A 678 28.17 -34.95 -4.33
C ALA A 678 29.44 -34.57 -3.54
N THR A 679 29.57 -35.12 -2.33
CA THR A 679 30.76 -34.94 -1.47
C THR A 679 31.21 -36.27 -0.90
N VAL A 680 32.51 -36.36 -0.58
CA VAL A 680 33.06 -37.49 0.17
C VAL A 680 32.63 -37.36 1.62
N LEU A 681 32.04 -38.42 2.18
CA LEU A 681 31.59 -38.42 3.57
C LEU A 681 32.78 -38.56 4.51
N PRO A 682 32.98 -37.60 5.46
CA PRO A 682 34.02 -37.76 6.46
C PRO A 682 33.71 -38.94 7.37
N ARG A 683 34.66 -39.89 7.49
CA ARG A 683 34.45 -41.12 8.24
C ARG A 683 34.34 -40.85 9.74
N GLU A 684 35.08 -39.84 10.24
CA GLU A 684 35.00 -39.33 11.61
C GLU A 684 33.54 -38.98 11.95
N TRP A 685 32.90 -38.20 11.07
CA TRP A 685 31.52 -37.80 11.26
C TRP A 685 30.56 -38.98 11.16
N CYS A 686 30.72 -39.87 10.17
CA CYS A 686 29.88 -41.06 10.06
C CYS A 686 29.91 -41.90 11.34
N LEU A 687 31.10 -42.15 11.89
CA LEU A 687 31.30 -42.88 13.14
C LEU A 687 30.56 -42.21 14.31
N LEU A 688 30.80 -40.91 14.53
CA LEU A 688 30.20 -40.18 15.64
C LEU A 688 28.68 -40.07 15.49
N LYS A 689 28.19 -39.88 14.26
CA LYS A 689 26.76 -39.71 13.97
C LYS A 689 25.96 -40.97 14.28
N LEU A 690 26.50 -42.18 14.05
CA LEU A 690 25.80 -43.44 14.33
C LEU A 690 25.32 -43.55 15.80
N LEU A 691 26.06 -42.97 16.75
CA LEU A 691 25.67 -42.96 18.17
C LEU A 691 24.63 -41.89 18.54
N HIS A 692 24.32 -41.00 17.61
CA HIS A 692 23.38 -39.89 17.77
C HIS A 692 22.16 -40.04 16.85
N LEU A 693 21.99 -41.20 16.19
CA LEU A 693 20.80 -41.52 15.41
C LEU A 693 19.69 -42.07 16.32
N PRO A 694 18.42 -41.68 16.08
CA PRO A 694 17.30 -42.22 16.83
C PRO A 694 16.91 -43.65 16.41
N ALA A 695 17.38 -44.11 15.24
CA ALA A 695 17.11 -45.44 14.73
C ALA A 695 18.22 -46.43 15.12
N PRO A 696 17.91 -47.73 15.30
CA PRO A 696 18.91 -48.77 15.57
C PRO A 696 19.98 -48.85 14.48
N VAL A 697 21.23 -49.15 14.86
CA VAL A 697 22.38 -49.31 13.95
C VAL A 697 22.57 -50.79 13.64
N GLN A 698 22.44 -51.19 12.38
CA GLN A 698 22.38 -52.62 11.98
C GLN A 698 21.40 -53.45 12.87
N GLY A 699 20.27 -52.85 13.25
CA GLY A 699 19.27 -53.49 14.13
C GLY A 699 19.56 -53.40 15.64
N VAL A 700 20.73 -52.91 16.05
CA VAL A 700 21.13 -52.79 17.46
C VAL A 700 20.81 -51.39 18.00
N LYS A 701 20.07 -51.32 19.11
CA LYS A 701 19.84 -50.05 19.82
C LYS A 701 21.10 -49.67 20.59
N ILE A 702 21.74 -48.57 20.20
CA ILE A 702 22.97 -48.09 20.85
C ILE A 702 22.61 -47.25 22.07
N ARG A 703 23.18 -47.60 23.23
CA ARG A 703 23.05 -46.77 24.44
C ARG A 703 23.77 -45.43 24.22
N ARG A 704 23.10 -44.35 24.58
CA ARG A 704 23.65 -42.98 24.49
C ARG A 704 25.00 -42.87 25.19
N GLU A 705 25.90 -42.13 24.56
CA GLU A 705 27.27 -41.88 25.04
C GLU A 705 27.52 -40.37 25.17
N PRO A 706 27.15 -39.75 26.31
CA PRO A 706 27.20 -38.30 26.48
C PRO A 706 28.63 -37.73 26.49
N ARG A 707 29.65 -38.58 26.69
CA ARG A 707 31.07 -38.16 26.66
C ARG A 707 31.48 -37.61 25.30
N ILE A 708 30.92 -38.14 24.19
CA ILE A 708 31.29 -37.71 22.83
C ILE A 708 31.04 -36.22 22.65
N ALA A 709 29.84 -35.73 22.99
CA ALA A 709 29.51 -34.32 22.83
C ALA A 709 30.41 -33.41 23.68
N ARG A 710 30.75 -33.84 24.91
CA ARG A 710 31.66 -33.09 25.81
C ARG A 710 33.10 -33.07 25.29
N LEU A 711 33.59 -34.18 24.74
CA LEU A 711 34.93 -34.27 24.14
C LEU A 711 35.04 -33.38 22.91
N LEU A 712 34.04 -33.39 22.02
CA LEU A 712 34.00 -32.49 20.87
C LEU A 712 33.94 -31.02 21.29
N SER A 713 33.16 -30.68 22.33
CA SER A 713 33.13 -29.32 22.89
C SER A 713 34.47 -28.88 23.47
N ALA A 714 35.32 -29.82 23.88
CA ALA A 714 36.67 -29.56 24.39
C ALA A 714 37.76 -29.64 23.29
N GLY A 715 37.39 -29.79 22.01
CA GLY A 715 38.33 -29.92 20.90
C GLY A 715 39.01 -31.29 20.78
N ARG A 716 38.60 -32.30 21.57
CA ARG A 716 39.23 -33.62 21.66
C ARG A 716 38.58 -34.61 20.69
N VAL A 717 38.72 -34.36 19.39
CA VAL A 717 38.04 -35.14 18.32
C VAL A 717 38.51 -36.58 18.25
N GLU A 718 39.81 -36.83 18.37
CA GLU A 718 40.38 -38.18 18.28
C GLU A 718 39.84 -39.10 19.39
N GLU A 719 39.81 -38.59 20.62
CA GLU A 719 39.27 -39.31 21.77
C GLU A 719 37.76 -39.55 21.64
N ALA A 720 37.01 -38.59 21.09
CA ALA A 720 35.59 -38.80 20.79
C ALA A 720 35.39 -39.97 19.82
N CYS A 721 36.25 -40.10 18.80
CA CYS A 721 36.22 -41.22 17.85
C CYS A 721 36.60 -42.55 18.51
N GLN A 722 37.61 -42.56 19.39
CA GLN A 722 37.99 -43.76 20.15
C GLN A 722 36.86 -44.25 21.06
N VAL A 723 36.20 -43.33 21.78
CA VAL A 723 35.03 -43.64 22.62
C VAL A 723 33.88 -44.18 21.77
N ALA A 724 33.63 -43.60 20.60
CA ALA A 724 32.60 -44.08 19.68
C ALA A 724 32.89 -45.51 19.17
N MET A 725 34.14 -45.80 18.77
CA MET A 725 34.55 -47.15 18.37
C MET A 725 34.36 -48.17 19.49
N TYR A 726 34.79 -47.84 20.71
CA TYR A 726 34.62 -48.71 21.87
C TYR A 726 33.15 -49.01 22.15
N ARG A 727 32.30 -47.99 22.11
CA ARG A 727 30.85 -48.13 22.35
C ARG A 727 30.18 -49.00 21.29
N LEU A 728 30.53 -48.86 20.01
CA LEU A 728 30.00 -49.71 18.94
C LEU A 728 30.44 -51.18 19.11
N ARG A 729 31.70 -51.43 19.45
CA ARG A 729 32.21 -52.78 19.76
C ARG A 729 31.51 -53.40 20.97
N ALA A 730 31.31 -52.62 22.03
CA ALA A 730 30.57 -53.05 23.22
C ALA A 730 29.09 -53.34 22.93
N SER A 731 28.56 -52.88 21.79
CA SER A 731 27.23 -53.21 21.27
C SER A 731 27.26 -54.31 20.18
N ASN A 732 28.33 -55.11 20.11
CA ASN A 732 28.52 -56.19 19.14
C ASN A 732 28.54 -55.76 17.66
N LEU A 733 28.87 -54.49 17.38
CA LEU A 733 29.09 -54.00 16.02
C LEU A 733 30.58 -54.02 15.68
N SER A 734 30.91 -54.21 14.39
CA SER A 734 32.28 -54.34 13.90
C SER A 734 32.72 -53.10 13.10
N PRO A 735 33.17 -52.00 13.74
CA PRO A 735 33.71 -50.86 13.01
C PRO A 735 35.06 -51.19 12.35
N TYR A 736 35.31 -50.66 11.15
CA TYR A 736 36.61 -50.78 10.48
C TYR A 736 37.72 -50.21 11.38
N GLN A 737 38.88 -50.87 11.42
CA GLN A 737 40.05 -50.29 12.06
C GLN A 737 40.57 -49.12 11.21
N ALA A 738 40.49 -47.92 11.76
CA ALA A 738 40.94 -46.70 11.13
C ALA A 738 41.49 -45.74 12.19
N THR A 739 42.54 -45.00 11.84
CA THR A 739 43.05 -43.89 12.66
C THR A 739 42.36 -42.61 12.23
N TYR A 740 41.65 -41.98 13.15
CA TYR A 740 40.91 -40.74 12.91
C TYR A 740 41.75 -39.56 13.41
N LEU A 741 42.31 -38.78 12.47
CA LEU A 741 43.32 -37.74 12.74
C LEU A 741 42.73 -36.39 13.18
N GLY A 742 41.45 -36.33 13.57
CA GLY A 742 40.83 -35.11 14.09
C GLY A 742 40.82 -33.90 13.16
N ARG A 743 40.88 -34.08 11.83
CA ARG A 743 41.08 -32.99 10.85
C ARG A 743 39.87 -32.05 10.68
N LEU A 744 38.72 -32.40 11.23
CA LEU A 744 37.51 -31.58 11.11
C LEU A 744 37.38 -30.64 12.30
N GLU A 745 36.84 -29.45 12.03
CA GLU A 745 36.60 -28.43 13.05
C GLU A 745 35.62 -28.96 14.14
N PRO A 746 36.01 -28.96 15.43
CA PRO A 746 35.25 -29.60 16.50
C PRO A 746 33.85 -29.03 16.70
N ALA A 747 33.65 -27.71 16.56
CA ALA A 747 32.34 -27.10 16.76
C ALA A 747 31.34 -27.50 15.67
N ARG A 748 31.76 -27.52 14.39
CA ARG A 748 30.98 -28.04 13.25
C ARG A 748 30.65 -29.51 13.42
N LEU A 749 31.62 -30.31 13.86
CA LEU A 749 31.38 -31.72 14.18
C LEU A 749 30.27 -31.86 15.23
N LEU A 750 30.39 -31.17 16.36
CA LEU A 750 29.39 -31.19 17.42
C LEU A 750 28.03 -30.71 16.94
N ALA A 751 27.96 -29.57 16.23
CA ALA A 751 26.73 -29.02 15.66
C ALA A 751 26.03 -29.98 14.70
N SER A 752 26.81 -30.66 13.85
CA SER A 752 26.28 -31.60 12.84
C SER A 752 25.61 -32.84 13.45
N LEU A 753 25.91 -33.17 14.71
CA LEU A 753 25.24 -34.25 15.44
C LEU A 753 23.75 -33.93 15.67
N LEU A 754 23.37 -32.65 15.71
CA LEU A 754 21.99 -32.22 15.83
C LEU A 754 21.18 -32.41 14.54
N ILE A 755 21.81 -32.26 13.37
CA ILE A 755 21.12 -32.20 12.08
C ILE A 755 20.55 -33.59 11.72
N PRO A 756 19.23 -33.76 11.56
CA PRO A 756 18.67 -35.06 11.19
C PRO A 756 19.14 -35.50 9.80
N VAL A 757 19.43 -36.79 9.66
CA VAL A 757 19.92 -37.39 8.40
C VAL A 757 19.06 -38.58 8.01
N ARG A 758 18.99 -38.84 6.71
CA ARG A 758 18.39 -40.06 6.14
C ARG A 758 19.48 -40.93 5.51
N MET A 759 19.09 -42.06 4.94
CA MET A 759 20.01 -43.05 4.34
C MET A 759 21.09 -43.54 5.32
N GLN A 760 20.70 -43.88 6.55
CA GLN A 760 21.61 -44.37 7.59
C GLN A 760 22.52 -45.51 7.10
N ALA A 761 22.01 -46.41 6.25
CA ALA A 761 22.81 -47.49 5.66
C ALA A 761 24.10 -47.01 4.94
N ARG A 762 24.14 -45.76 4.46
CA ARG A 762 25.37 -45.18 3.88
C ARG A 762 26.41 -44.85 4.94
N LEU A 763 26.00 -44.36 6.11
CA LEU A 763 26.89 -44.12 7.24
C LEU A 763 27.43 -45.45 7.74
N GLU A 764 26.55 -46.44 7.91
CA GLU A 764 26.93 -47.79 8.34
C GLU A 764 27.98 -48.40 7.41
N ARG A 765 27.75 -48.41 6.09
CA ARG A 765 28.74 -48.93 5.12
C ARG A 765 30.08 -48.19 5.13
N ALA A 766 30.10 -46.91 5.50
CA ALA A 766 31.31 -46.12 5.51
C ALA A 766 32.26 -46.47 6.67
N VAL A 767 31.73 -47.00 7.78
CA VAL A 767 32.50 -47.21 9.03
C VAL A 767 32.31 -48.58 9.69
N LEU A 768 31.31 -49.37 9.30
CA LEU A 768 31.05 -50.73 9.80
C LEU A 768 31.27 -51.79 8.72
N GLN A 769 31.76 -52.94 9.14
CA GLN A 769 31.74 -54.17 8.34
C GLN A 769 30.29 -54.66 8.21
N GLN A 770 29.97 -55.33 7.09
CA GLN A 770 28.67 -55.97 6.97
C GLN A 770 28.56 -57.11 7.99
N PRO A 771 27.36 -57.36 8.55
CA PRO A 771 27.14 -58.55 9.36
C PRO A 771 27.56 -59.76 8.53
N LYS A 772 28.36 -60.67 9.11
CA LYS A 772 28.56 -61.98 8.48
C LYS A 772 27.17 -62.63 8.38
N GLN A 773 26.72 -62.90 7.15
CA GLN A 773 25.45 -63.58 6.89
C GLN A 773 25.43 -64.96 7.55
#